data_AF-A0A5E6W6W2-F1
#
_entry.id   AF-A0A5E6W6W2-F1
#
_cell.length_a   1.000
_cell.length_b   1.000
_cell.length_c   1.000
_cell.angle_alpha   90.00
_cell.angle_beta   90.00
_cell.angle_gamma   90.00
#
_symmetry.space_group_name_H-M   'P 1'
#
loop_
_entity.id
_entity.type
_entity.pdbx_description
1 polymer ?
#
loop_
_entity_poly.entity_id
_entity_poly.type
_entity_poly.pdbx_seq_one_letter_code
_entity_poly.pdbx_strand_id
1 'polypeptide(L)'
;MIRRSLPAVFALMFATPLLAAPAGQQTLFNFVRPADVVQVATQDASLPQSNAEQTAEGEVLRRVTFNPVAQPTLRLTPQTGAWDWSQSGVMSLRIQSAMNWAVTLYVKIQSNDGKTLTSRVDLPAGPAQTLLVPLQPSSPLSLGMKAGPPMPMTVDGQRILLASSAGELDRSQVVSVTLSMDQPKVAQSILLERFGVQDGDTVTQTVYGALVDAYGQSTRSKWPEKVSSDEQLKSAATKEQQQTKTWLAEREKSSLDKFGGWNKGPAFKASGFFRTEKRDGRWYLVTPEGHPFYSLGVSTVTPDVNQTYIAGREWMFESLPKPDEPLASHFGEGDNRGGNGVDQGRGYNAGRWYDFYGANLQRLYGAPCGVGSETKAGVAEAAKAGAEQAPVPEAVEQKPAEPCTAVVDQQRWASHTLDRLQAWGFNTVGNWSAPALANADRVPYTLPLSIVGDYASISTGTDWWGGMPDPFDPRFAMATERAVAIAARDHRDDPWLIGYFADNELAWAGPGDDPKARYALAYGTLKMTTDVPAKRAFLKQLRDKYRNQAGLSKAWGIDLPAWELMEDPGFVPPLPSAEHPEIEADFKYFQKVFADTYFKTISDSLKWHAPNQLLLGGRFAISTPEAVESCAQYCDVLSFNMYTLQPQDGYDFARLRSLDKPVLISEFNFGSADRGPFWGGVTQLAKEEDRGPAYANFLKQALSEPSIVGVHWFQYLDQPVTGRLLDGENGHFGLVGITDLPFQGFVDSVRKSNLATVDQLSKEAEKAKAEGEKASHDAQGGRKADGGKGAGQGAGSSGGHSGKGH
;
A
#
# COMPACT_ATOMS: atom_id res chain seq x y z
N MET A 1 -0.23 -61.42 58.59
CA MET A 1 -1.68 -61.17 58.46
C MET A 1 -1.84 -60.21 57.29
N ILE A 2 -2.46 -60.61 56.16
CA ILE A 2 -3.92 -60.47 55.88
C ILE A 2 -4.27 -58.97 55.82
N ARG A 3 -4.41 -58.34 54.63
CA ARG A 3 -5.63 -58.24 53.78
C ARG A 3 -6.82 -57.63 54.58
N ARG A 4 -7.68 -56.73 54.08
CA ARG A 4 -8.27 -56.61 52.73
C ARG A 4 -9.27 -55.40 52.69
N SER A 5 -9.47 -54.77 51.51
CA SER A 5 -10.78 -54.29 50.93
C SER A 5 -11.80 -53.44 51.74
N LEU A 6 -12.62 -52.52 51.20
CA LEU A 6 -12.99 -52.03 49.83
C LEU A 6 -13.61 -50.58 49.99
N PRO A 7 -14.14 -49.85 48.95
CA PRO A 7 -13.79 -48.43 48.75
C PRO A 7 -14.97 -47.55 48.22
N ALA A 8 -14.64 -46.51 47.45
CA ALA A 8 -15.34 -46.09 46.20
C ALA A 8 -16.86 -45.81 46.23
N VAL A 9 -17.22 -44.55 46.51
CA VAL A 9 -18.46 -43.93 45.96
C VAL A 9 -18.23 -42.46 45.51
N PHE A 10 -17.40 -41.68 46.20
CA PHE A 10 -17.47 -40.21 46.11
C PHE A 10 -16.57 -39.47 45.09
N ALA A 11 -15.81 -40.17 44.23
CA ALA A 11 -14.76 -39.55 43.39
C ALA A 11 -15.06 -39.56 41.87
N LEU A 12 -16.34 -39.54 41.46
CA LEU A 12 -16.75 -39.69 40.05
C LEU A 12 -17.61 -38.55 39.48
N MET A 13 -17.79 -37.43 40.18
CA MET A 13 -18.68 -36.32 39.75
C MET A 13 -17.96 -35.01 39.37
N PHE A 14 -16.64 -35.05 39.13
CA PHE A 14 -15.88 -33.90 38.61
C PHE A 14 -15.00 -34.27 37.40
N ALA A 15 -15.51 -35.12 36.51
CA ALA A 15 -15.01 -35.21 35.16
C ALA A 15 -15.64 -34.07 34.33
N THR A 16 -14.85 -33.04 34.01
CA THR A 16 -15.21 -32.10 32.93
C THR A 16 -15.44 -32.89 31.64
N PRO A 17 -16.47 -32.56 30.84
CA PRO A 17 -16.75 -33.31 29.62
C PRO A 17 -15.55 -33.21 28.67
N LEU A 18 -15.04 -34.37 28.24
CA LEU A 18 -14.19 -34.45 27.05
C LEU A 18 -14.96 -33.80 25.90
N LEU A 19 -14.44 -32.69 25.37
CA LEU A 19 -15.02 -32.01 24.23
C LEU A 19 -15.08 -32.99 23.05
N ALA A 20 -16.30 -33.46 22.76
CA ALA A 20 -16.57 -34.33 21.63
C ALA A 20 -16.01 -33.70 20.34
N ALA A 21 -15.65 -34.54 19.35
CA ALA A 21 -15.32 -34.01 18.04
C ALA A 21 -16.51 -33.19 17.50
N PRO A 22 -16.30 -31.97 16.96
CA PRO A 22 -17.36 -31.24 16.29
C PRO A 22 -18.03 -32.12 15.22
N ALA A 23 -19.35 -31.96 15.07
CA ALA A 23 -20.13 -32.77 14.15
C ALA A 23 -19.58 -32.64 12.71
N GLY A 24 -19.36 -33.76 12.04
CA GLY A 24 -18.76 -33.80 10.70
C GLY A 24 -17.24 -33.95 10.64
N GLN A 25 -16.52 -33.97 11.77
CA GLN A 25 -15.06 -34.23 11.79
C GLN A 25 -14.74 -35.73 11.76
N GLN A 26 -14.03 -36.20 10.73
CA GLN A 26 -13.41 -37.51 10.69
C GLN A 26 -12.04 -37.45 11.39
N THR A 27 -11.94 -38.02 12.60
CA THR A 27 -10.64 -38.18 13.27
C THR A 27 -9.86 -39.34 12.63
N LEU A 28 -8.65 -39.06 12.16
CA LEU A 28 -7.72 -40.05 11.58
C LEU A 28 -6.67 -40.52 12.58
N PHE A 29 -6.22 -39.65 13.49
CA PHE A 29 -5.22 -40.00 14.50
C PHE A 29 -5.38 -39.17 15.77
N ASN A 30 -4.95 -39.73 16.90
CA ASN A 30 -4.87 -39.03 18.17
C ASN A 30 -3.48 -39.24 18.80
N PHE A 31 -2.69 -38.18 18.97
CA PHE A 31 -1.31 -38.26 19.46
C PHE A 31 -1.19 -38.72 20.93
N VAL A 32 -2.24 -38.54 21.72
CA VAL A 32 -2.36 -38.93 23.13
C VAL A 32 -2.86 -40.37 23.28
N ARG A 33 -3.80 -40.78 22.42
CA ARG A 33 -4.35 -42.13 22.34
C ARG A 33 -4.15 -42.69 20.93
N PRO A 34 -2.90 -43.03 20.54
CA PRO A 34 -2.59 -43.46 19.18
C PRO A 34 -3.40 -44.69 18.81
N ALA A 35 -4.08 -44.59 17.67
CA ALA A 35 -4.67 -45.72 16.96
C ALA A 35 -3.72 -46.12 15.83
N ASP A 36 -3.63 -47.41 15.53
CA ASP A 36 -2.64 -47.96 14.60
C ASP A 36 -2.85 -47.58 13.12
N VAL A 37 -3.70 -46.60 12.78
CA VAL A 37 -4.07 -46.25 11.40
C VAL A 37 -3.17 -45.19 10.73
N VAL A 38 -2.32 -44.50 11.49
CA VAL A 38 -1.36 -43.50 10.97
C VAL A 38 0.03 -43.77 11.53
N GLN A 39 1.03 -43.80 10.65
CA GLN A 39 2.44 -43.84 11.02
C GLN A 39 2.95 -42.43 11.28
N VAL A 40 3.78 -42.27 12.30
CA VAL A 40 4.38 -40.99 12.70
C VAL A 40 5.90 -41.13 12.70
N ALA A 41 6.56 -40.36 11.85
CA ALA A 41 8.02 -40.29 11.75
C ALA A 41 8.52 -38.87 12.06
N THR A 42 9.72 -38.76 12.59
CA THR A 42 10.41 -37.48 12.81
C THR A 42 11.79 -37.50 12.17
N GLN A 43 12.20 -36.37 11.60
CA GLN A 43 13.57 -36.11 11.16
C GLN A 43 14.02 -34.82 11.84
N ASP A 44 15.13 -34.87 12.59
CA ASP A 44 15.64 -33.75 13.38
C ASP A 44 14.59 -33.08 14.31
N ALA A 45 13.59 -33.87 14.70
CA ALA A 45 12.60 -33.54 15.70
C ALA A 45 12.44 -34.73 16.65
N SER A 46 11.93 -34.48 17.85
CA SER A 46 11.67 -35.50 18.86
C SER A 46 10.20 -35.52 19.27
N LEU A 47 9.62 -36.73 19.24
CA LEU A 47 8.32 -37.06 19.80
C LEU A 47 8.57 -38.02 20.98
N PRO A 48 8.89 -37.52 22.19
CA PRO A 48 9.09 -38.39 23.34
C PRO A 48 7.87 -39.28 23.59
N GLN A 49 8.10 -40.49 24.11
CA GLN A 49 7.03 -41.44 24.41
C GLN A 49 6.42 -41.24 25.82
N SER A 50 5.19 -41.75 25.95
CA SER A 50 4.29 -41.87 27.12
C SER A 50 3.69 -40.63 27.77
N ASN A 51 4.40 -39.51 27.96
CA ASN A 51 3.84 -38.41 28.76
C ASN A 51 3.12 -37.38 27.89
N ALA A 52 1.78 -37.40 27.94
CA ALA A 52 0.97 -36.28 27.48
C ALA A 52 0.98 -35.17 28.55
N GLU A 53 1.00 -33.92 28.09
CA GLU A 53 1.06 -32.72 28.93
C GLU A 53 -0.34 -32.16 29.10
N GLN A 54 -0.71 -31.85 30.35
CA GLN A 54 -1.91 -31.09 30.65
C GLN A 54 -1.61 -29.60 30.50
N THR A 55 -2.42 -28.91 29.69
CA THR A 55 -2.30 -27.47 29.45
C THR A 55 -2.88 -26.67 30.62
N ALA A 56 -2.66 -25.36 30.62
CA ALA A 56 -3.28 -24.45 31.58
C ALA A 56 -4.83 -24.46 31.55
N GLU A 57 -5.44 -24.80 30.41
CA GLU A 57 -6.90 -24.95 30.25
C GLU A 57 -7.38 -26.40 30.48
N GLY A 58 -6.49 -27.30 30.92
CA GLY A 58 -6.83 -28.67 31.30
C GLY A 58 -6.89 -29.69 30.16
N GLU A 59 -6.75 -29.25 28.91
CA GLU A 59 -6.60 -30.14 27.74
C GLU A 59 -5.33 -30.97 27.85
N VAL A 60 -5.35 -32.18 27.30
CA VAL A 60 -4.22 -33.11 27.29
C VAL A 60 -3.71 -33.24 25.86
N LEU A 61 -2.46 -32.81 25.61
CA LEU A 61 -1.82 -32.85 24.29
C LEU A 61 -0.42 -33.47 24.39
N ARG A 62 0.23 -33.77 23.27
CA ARG A 62 1.57 -34.37 23.22
C ARG A 62 2.58 -33.47 22.54
N ARG A 63 3.73 -33.26 23.19
CA ARG A 63 4.81 -32.40 22.69
C ARG A 63 5.57 -33.03 21.52
N VAL A 64 5.87 -32.18 20.53
CA VAL A 64 6.88 -32.40 19.49
C VAL A 64 7.89 -31.26 19.58
N THR A 65 9.18 -31.58 19.63
CA THR A 65 10.27 -30.59 19.65
C THR A 65 11.07 -30.66 18.36
N PHE A 66 11.13 -29.55 17.62
CA PHE A 66 11.91 -29.37 16.40
C PHE A 66 13.30 -28.80 16.75
N ASN A 67 14.37 -29.43 16.26
CA ASN A 67 15.76 -28.99 16.54
C ASN A 67 16.18 -27.81 15.64
N PRO A 68 17.16 -26.99 16.05
CA PRO A 68 17.65 -25.86 15.26
C PRO A 68 18.56 -26.29 14.09
N VAL A 69 17.97 -26.98 13.12
CA VAL A 69 18.60 -27.40 11.84
C VAL A 69 17.84 -26.79 10.65
N ALA A 70 18.31 -27.02 9.42
CA ALA A 70 17.72 -26.41 8.23
C ALA A 70 16.21 -26.68 8.05
N GLN A 71 15.76 -27.93 8.23
CA GLN A 71 14.35 -28.28 8.08
C GLN A 71 13.98 -29.49 8.96
N PRO A 72 13.81 -29.30 10.29
CA PRO A 72 13.28 -30.36 11.16
C PRO A 72 11.81 -30.67 10.78
N THR A 73 11.43 -31.95 10.81
CA THR A 73 10.09 -32.39 10.37
C THR A 73 9.43 -33.43 11.29
N LEU A 74 8.09 -33.37 11.31
CA LEU A 74 7.19 -34.44 11.74
C LEU A 74 6.35 -34.84 10.52
N ARG A 75 6.39 -36.12 10.14
CA ARG A 75 5.64 -36.65 8.99
C ARG A 75 4.61 -37.68 9.43
N LEU A 76 3.40 -37.53 8.92
CA LEU A 76 2.26 -38.43 9.08
C LEU A 76 2.00 -39.13 7.75
N THR A 77 1.91 -40.45 7.76
CA THR A 77 1.58 -41.28 6.59
C THR A 77 0.48 -42.30 6.94
N PRO A 78 -0.35 -42.74 5.97
CA PRO A 78 -1.22 -43.90 6.18
C PRO A 78 -0.37 -45.15 6.43
N GLN A 79 -0.91 -46.14 7.16
CA GLN A 79 -0.23 -47.44 7.28
C GLN A 79 -0.04 -48.15 5.93
N THR A 80 -1.03 -48.02 5.05
CA THR A 80 -1.12 -48.73 3.77
C THR A 80 -1.79 -47.84 2.74
N GLY A 81 -1.28 -47.83 1.51
CA GLY A 81 -1.90 -47.10 0.40
C GLY A 81 -1.87 -45.58 0.58
N ALA A 82 -3.03 -44.96 0.35
CA ALA A 82 -3.26 -43.52 0.45
C ALA A 82 -4.58 -43.25 1.20
N TRP A 83 -4.75 -42.05 1.75
CA TRP A 83 -6.06 -41.58 2.22
C TRP A 83 -6.87 -41.00 1.05
N ASP A 84 -8.14 -41.38 0.95
CA ASP A 84 -9.13 -40.70 0.11
C ASP A 84 -9.82 -39.60 0.94
N TRP A 85 -9.55 -38.36 0.59
CA TRP A 85 -10.13 -37.14 1.14
C TRP A 85 -10.97 -36.39 0.08
N SER A 86 -11.42 -37.05 -0.99
CA SER A 86 -12.21 -36.42 -2.07
C SER A 86 -13.46 -35.71 -1.57
N GLN A 87 -14.07 -36.23 -0.50
CA GLN A 87 -15.27 -35.69 0.17
C GLN A 87 -14.96 -34.70 1.30
N SER A 88 -13.69 -34.29 1.50
CA SER A 88 -13.28 -33.38 2.57
C SER A 88 -12.77 -32.05 2.03
N GLY A 89 -13.15 -30.95 2.68
CA GLY A 89 -12.74 -29.60 2.30
C GLY A 89 -11.48 -29.11 3.02
N VAL A 90 -11.29 -29.49 4.30
CA VAL A 90 -10.13 -29.08 5.11
C VAL A 90 -9.53 -30.25 5.89
N MET A 91 -8.20 -30.21 6.06
CA MET A 91 -7.47 -30.95 7.09
C MET A 91 -7.64 -30.23 8.43
N SER A 92 -7.85 -30.97 9.52
CA SER A 92 -7.97 -30.44 10.88
C SER A 92 -6.87 -31.00 11.80
N LEU A 93 -6.30 -30.13 12.65
CA LEU A 93 -5.29 -30.49 13.64
C LEU A 93 -5.47 -29.69 14.93
N ARG A 94 -5.77 -30.35 16.05
CA ARG A 94 -5.75 -29.72 17.38
C ARG A 94 -4.30 -29.51 17.81
N ILE A 95 -3.90 -28.26 17.94
CA ILE A 95 -2.51 -27.80 18.09
C ILE A 95 -2.39 -26.65 19.09
N GLN A 96 -1.24 -26.53 19.73
CA GLN A 96 -0.85 -25.38 20.56
C GLN A 96 0.63 -25.05 20.35
N SER A 97 1.00 -23.76 20.34
CA SER A 97 2.41 -23.40 20.53
C SER A 97 2.82 -23.74 21.95
N ALA A 98 3.88 -24.52 22.13
CA ALA A 98 4.42 -24.82 23.45
C ALA A 98 5.52 -23.83 23.88
N MET A 99 5.57 -22.68 23.19
CA MET A 99 6.45 -21.54 23.43
C MET A 99 5.63 -20.34 23.93
N ASN A 100 6.26 -19.40 24.63
CA ASN A 100 5.65 -18.12 25.01
C ASN A 100 5.68 -17.06 23.88
N TRP A 101 5.97 -17.48 22.65
CA TRP A 101 5.91 -16.66 21.42
C TRP A 101 5.25 -17.44 20.27
N ALA A 102 4.88 -16.73 19.21
CA ALA A 102 4.29 -17.33 18.01
C ALA A 102 5.36 -18.06 17.18
N VAL A 103 5.04 -19.24 16.65
CA VAL A 103 5.96 -20.05 15.83
C VAL A 103 5.43 -20.18 14.40
N THR A 104 6.28 -19.97 13.40
CA THR A 104 5.92 -20.23 11.99
C THR A 104 6.09 -21.71 11.69
N LEU A 105 5.00 -22.37 11.32
CA LEU A 105 4.95 -23.78 10.95
C LEU A 105 4.55 -23.92 9.47
N TYR A 106 5.26 -24.77 8.73
CA TYR A 106 4.90 -25.15 7.38
C TYR A 106 4.15 -26.48 7.40
N VAL A 107 2.96 -26.52 6.80
CA VAL A 107 2.20 -27.75 6.57
C VAL A 107 2.29 -28.09 5.08
N LYS A 108 2.79 -29.26 4.75
CA LYS A 108 2.85 -29.80 3.39
C LYS A 108 2.00 -31.06 3.29
N ILE A 109 0.98 -31.04 2.45
CA ILE A 109 0.13 -32.18 2.11
C ILE A 109 0.54 -32.66 0.73
N GLN A 110 0.78 -33.96 0.55
CA GLN A 110 1.27 -34.53 -0.71
C GLN A 110 0.40 -35.71 -1.17
N SER A 111 0.05 -35.73 -2.45
CA SER A 111 -0.62 -36.85 -3.12
C SER A 111 0.36 -37.80 -3.80
N ASN A 112 -0.10 -39.01 -4.13
CA ASN A 112 0.70 -40.11 -4.66
C ASN A 112 1.34 -39.80 -6.04
N ASP A 113 0.73 -38.90 -6.81
CA ASP A 113 1.25 -38.36 -8.06
C ASP A 113 2.39 -37.33 -7.87
N GLY A 114 2.76 -37.05 -6.63
CA GLY A 114 3.82 -36.13 -6.25
C GLY A 114 3.39 -34.68 -6.07
N LYS A 115 2.13 -34.31 -6.41
CA LYS A 115 1.62 -32.95 -6.22
C LYS A 115 1.54 -32.57 -4.75
N THR A 116 1.70 -31.28 -4.46
CA THR A 116 1.79 -30.78 -3.10
C THR A 116 1.01 -29.50 -2.89
N LEU A 117 0.24 -29.48 -1.81
CA LEU A 117 -0.38 -28.28 -1.26
C LEU A 117 0.38 -27.87 0.00
N THR A 118 0.74 -26.59 0.10
CA THR A 118 1.57 -26.05 1.18
C THR A 118 0.90 -24.86 1.85
N SER A 119 1.01 -24.79 3.17
CA SER A 119 0.51 -23.71 4.02
C SER A 119 1.61 -23.20 4.95
N ARG A 120 1.81 -21.88 5.00
CA ARG A 120 2.57 -21.21 6.05
C ARG A 120 1.59 -20.80 7.15
N VAL A 121 1.83 -21.22 8.38
CA VAL A 121 0.94 -21.05 9.54
C VAL A 121 1.70 -20.31 10.63
N ASP A 122 1.31 -19.08 10.93
CA ASP A 122 1.81 -18.38 12.12
C ASP A 122 0.96 -18.81 13.32
N LEU A 123 1.48 -19.77 14.09
CA LEU A 123 0.82 -20.38 15.24
C LEU A 123 1.09 -19.52 16.49
N PRO A 124 0.12 -18.75 17.01
CA PRO A 124 0.35 -17.89 18.16
C PRO A 124 0.65 -18.67 19.44
N ALA A 125 1.33 -18.00 20.37
CA ALA A 125 1.32 -18.39 21.78
C ALA A 125 -0.09 -18.25 22.37
N GLY A 126 -0.43 -19.11 23.32
CA GLY A 126 -1.76 -19.14 23.93
C GLY A 126 -2.24 -20.59 24.12
N PRO A 127 -3.55 -20.78 24.35
CA PRO A 127 -4.11 -22.11 24.58
C PRO A 127 -4.37 -22.85 23.26
N ALA A 128 -4.74 -24.12 23.35
CA ALA A 128 -4.91 -24.96 22.16
C ALA A 128 -6.04 -24.46 21.24
N GLN A 129 -5.88 -24.77 19.96
CA GLN A 129 -6.75 -24.35 18.87
C GLN A 129 -6.80 -25.41 17.78
N THR A 130 -7.84 -25.36 16.96
CA THR A 130 -8.00 -26.26 15.81
C THR A 130 -7.47 -25.55 14.57
N LEU A 131 -6.26 -25.93 14.13
CA LEU A 131 -5.73 -25.54 12.83
C LEU A 131 -6.53 -26.22 11.73
N LEU A 132 -6.99 -25.42 10.77
CA LEU A 132 -7.74 -25.86 9.59
C LEU A 132 -6.93 -25.47 8.35
N VAL A 133 -6.60 -26.45 7.51
CA VAL A 133 -5.84 -26.25 6.26
C VAL A 133 -6.73 -26.66 5.08
N PRO A 134 -7.11 -25.75 4.17
CA PRO A 134 -7.89 -26.09 2.99
C PRO A 134 -7.18 -27.09 2.08
N LEU A 135 -7.91 -28.12 1.65
CA LEU A 135 -7.42 -29.17 0.75
C LEU A 135 -7.48 -28.80 -0.74
N GLN A 136 -7.91 -27.56 -1.03
CA GLN A 136 -7.78 -26.88 -2.31
C GLN A 136 -7.06 -25.54 -2.04
N PRO A 137 -6.36 -24.95 -3.03
CA PRO A 137 -5.72 -23.65 -2.87
C PRO A 137 -6.73 -22.57 -2.47
N SER A 138 -6.46 -21.88 -1.37
CA SER A 138 -7.34 -20.86 -0.82
C SER A 138 -6.54 -19.83 -0.03
N SER A 139 -6.86 -18.56 -0.25
CA SER A 139 -6.27 -17.40 0.42
C SER A 139 -7.32 -16.28 0.52
N PRO A 140 -7.08 -15.25 1.34
CA PRO A 140 -7.87 -14.03 1.29
C PRO A 140 -7.94 -13.43 -0.13
N LEU A 141 -6.86 -13.52 -0.92
CA LEU A 141 -6.78 -12.93 -2.25
C LEU A 141 -7.68 -13.65 -3.26
N SER A 142 -7.80 -14.99 -3.17
CA SER A 142 -8.81 -15.75 -3.93
C SER A 142 -10.25 -15.44 -3.51
N LEU A 143 -10.45 -14.79 -2.36
CA LEU A 143 -11.72 -14.24 -1.88
C LEU A 143 -11.87 -12.73 -2.16
N GLY A 144 -10.94 -12.14 -2.93
CA GLY A 144 -10.94 -10.73 -3.35
C GLY A 144 -10.42 -9.75 -2.29
N MET A 145 -9.64 -10.22 -1.32
CA MET A 145 -9.14 -9.43 -0.18
C MET A 145 -7.63 -9.57 0.02
N LYS A 146 -6.91 -8.50 0.33
CA LYS A 146 -5.47 -8.57 0.65
C LYS A 146 -5.19 -9.35 1.94
N ALA A 147 -6.03 -9.16 2.96
CA ALA A 147 -5.97 -9.90 4.23
C ALA A 147 -7.34 -10.46 4.63
N GLY A 148 -7.34 -11.60 5.33
CA GLY A 148 -8.55 -12.24 5.85
C GLY A 148 -8.83 -11.85 7.32
N PRO A 149 -9.99 -12.25 7.87
CA PRO A 149 -10.37 -11.96 9.25
C PRO A 149 -9.27 -12.35 10.27
N PRO A 150 -9.13 -11.60 11.39
CA PRO A 150 -8.12 -11.90 12.40
C PRO A 150 -8.23 -13.33 12.91
N MET A 151 -7.10 -14.03 12.94
CA MET A 151 -6.98 -15.39 13.43
C MET A 151 -6.05 -15.43 14.65
N PRO A 152 -6.31 -16.32 15.61
CA PRO A 152 -7.41 -17.28 15.67
C PRO A 152 -8.72 -16.63 16.13
N MET A 153 -9.86 -17.21 15.71
CA MET A 153 -11.18 -16.77 16.13
C MET A 153 -11.91 -17.84 16.95
N THR A 154 -12.86 -17.44 17.79
CA THR A 154 -13.70 -18.36 18.57
C THR A 154 -15.05 -18.54 17.88
N VAL A 155 -15.40 -19.79 17.59
CA VAL A 155 -16.68 -20.22 16.99
C VAL A 155 -17.28 -21.27 17.91
N ASP A 156 -18.52 -21.08 18.38
CA ASP A 156 -19.22 -22.02 19.27
C ASP A 156 -18.39 -22.50 20.49
N GLY A 157 -17.59 -21.58 21.03
CA GLY A 157 -16.67 -21.84 22.15
C GLY A 157 -15.35 -22.53 21.76
N GLN A 158 -15.15 -22.92 20.50
CA GLN A 158 -13.91 -23.50 19.99
C GLN A 158 -13.03 -22.46 19.31
N ARG A 159 -11.75 -22.40 19.69
CA ARG A 159 -10.74 -21.59 19.01
C ARG A 159 -10.29 -22.28 17.71
N ILE A 160 -10.48 -21.63 16.57
CA ILE A 160 -10.06 -22.09 15.25
C ILE A 160 -8.97 -21.18 14.65
N LEU A 161 -8.09 -21.77 13.84
CA LEU A 161 -7.04 -21.10 13.09
C LEU A 161 -7.12 -21.57 11.64
N LEU A 162 -7.76 -20.80 10.76
CA LEU A 162 -7.80 -21.11 9.33
C LEU A 162 -6.52 -20.62 8.65
N ALA A 163 -5.80 -21.53 8.01
CA ALA A 163 -4.60 -21.23 7.22
C ALA A 163 -4.96 -21.00 5.74
N SER A 164 -4.09 -20.26 5.04
CA SER A 164 -4.09 -20.23 3.56
C SER A 164 -3.30 -21.42 3.00
N SER A 165 -3.59 -21.82 1.77
CA SER A 165 -2.98 -22.95 1.06
C SER A 165 -2.67 -22.61 -0.39
N ALA A 166 -1.56 -23.13 -0.91
CA ALA A 166 -1.13 -22.95 -2.30
C ALA A 166 -0.53 -24.25 -2.88
N GLY A 167 -0.60 -24.42 -4.20
CA GLY A 167 -0.10 -25.60 -4.92
C GLY A 167 -1.22 -26.43 -5.55
N GLU A 168 -1.05 -27.74 -5.63
CA GLU A 168 -2.06 -28.68 -6.16
C GLU A 168 -2.11 -29.95 -5.30
N LEU A 169 -3.25 -30.64 -5.27
CA LEU A 169 -3.41 -31.89 -4.53
C LEU A 169 -4.47 -32.79 -5.20
N ASP A 170 -4.13 -34.05 -5.49
CA ASP A 170 -5.15 -35.08 -5.72
C ASP A 170 -5.65 -35.58 -4.35
N ARG A 171 -6.82 -35.08 -3.95
CA ARG A 171 -7.45 -35.45 -2.68
C ARG A 171 -7.83 -36.93 -2.60
N SER A 172 -7.94 -37.66 -3.71
CA SER A 172 -8.29 -39.08 -3.69
C SER A 172 -7.12 -40.00 -3.32
N GLN A 173 -5.87 -39.50 -3.38
CA GLN A 173 -4.65 -40.29 -3.15
C GLN A 173 -3.63 -39.55 -2.27
N VAL A 174 -4.05 -39.03 -1.11
CA VAL A 174 -3.15 -38.32 -0.19
C VAL A 174 -2.22 -39.31 0.54
N VAL A 175 -0.91 -39.15 0.39
CA VAL A 175 0.10 -40.08 0.94
C VAL A 175 0.89 -39.52 2.12
N SER A 176 0.89 -38.21 2.36
CA SER A 176 1.44 -37.67 3.62
C SER A 176 1.01 -36.25 3.97
N VAL A 177 1.05 -35.96 5.27
CA VAL A 177 1.10 -34.61 5.84
C VAL A 177 2.43 -34.45 6.55
N THR A 178 3.15 -33.36 6.27
CA THR A 178 4.42 -33.02 6.92
C THR A 178 4.29 -31.67 7.60
N LEU A 179 4.62 -31.61 8.90
CA LEU A 179 4.82 -30.38 9.64
C LEU A 179 6.32 -30.10 9.70
N SER A 180 6.74 -28.87 9.39
CA SER A 180 8.16 -28.47 9.42
C SER A 180 8.34 -27.01 9.83
N MET A 181 9.57 -26.65 10.21
CA MET A 181 10.00 -25.28 10.43
C MET A 181 11.18 -24.97 9.52
N ASP A 182 11.29 -23.75 9.03
CA ASP A 182 12.44 -23.33 8.22
C ASP A 182 13.52 -22.69 9.12
N GLN A 183 14.69 -23.32 9.15
CA GLN A 183 15.89 -22.96 9.90
C GLN A 183 15.67 -22.29 11.29
N PRO A 184 14.89 -22.90 12.21
CA PRO A 184 14.62 -22.32 13.52
C PRO A 184 15.93 -22.06 14.30
N LYS A 185 16.10 -20.84 14.84
CA LYS A 185 17.36 -20.43 15.50
C LYS A 185 17.60 -21.08 16.88
N VAL A 186 16.54 -21.61 17.49
CA VAL A 186 16.53 -22.36 18.75
C VAL A 186 15.59 -23.55 18.60
N ALA A 187 15.71 -24.55 19.48
CA ALA A 187 14.72 -25.62 19.53
C ALA A 187 13.32 -25.06 19.86
N GLN A 188 12.30 -25.46 19.11
CA GLN A 188 10.93 -24.98 19.24
C GLN A 188 9.97 -26.16 19.42
N SER A 189 8.91 -25.97 20.20
CA SER A 189 7.96 -27.02 20.56
C SER A 189 6.53 -26.64 20.21
N ILE A 190 5.75 -27.63 19.78
CA ILE A 190 4.29 -27.57 19.66
C ILE A 190 3.68 -28.73 20.45
N LEU A 191 2.42 -28.58 20.87
CA LEU A 191 1.61 -29.67 21.41
C LEU A 191 0.54 -30.09 20.38
N LEU A 192 0.31 -31.39 20.22
CA LEU A 192 -0.65 -31.96 19.26
C LEU A 192 -1.62 -32.93 19.95
N GLU A 193 -2.88 -32.98 19.50
CA GLU A 193 -3.88 -33.95 20.00
C GLU A 193 -4.58 -34.72 18.88
N ARG A 194 -5.60 -34.16 18.23
CA ARG A 194 -6.39 -34.82 17.19
C ARG A 194 -5.99 -34.34 15.80
N PHE A 195 -5.76 -35.27 14.89
CA PHE A 195 -5.55 -35.05 13.45
C PHE A 195 -6.69 -35.71 12.67
N GLY A 196 -7.21 -35.03 11.65
CA GLY A 196 -8.34 -35.50 10.87
C GLY A 196 -8.68 -34.63 9.67
N VAL A 197 -9.88 -34.80 9.14
CA VAL A 197 -10.46 -34.02 8.04
C VAL A 197 -11.93 -33.70 8.32
N GLN A 198 -12.47 -32.67 7.68
CA GLN A 198 -13.87 -32.26 7.80
C GLN A 198 -14.34 -31.48 6.55
N ASP A 199 -15.64 -31.15 6.51
CA ASP A 199 -16.20 -30.24 5.52
C ASP A 199 -15.51 -28.85 5.54
N GLY A 200 -15.37 -28.24 4.37
CA GLY A 200 -14.72 -26.93 4.19
C GLY A 200 -15.66 -25.78 3.87
N ASP A 201 -16.85 -26.06 3.34
CA ASP A 201 -17.82 -25.01 2.99
C ASP A 201 -18.37 -24.37 4.25
N THR A 202 -18.71 -25.19 5.26
CA THR A 202 -19.12 -24.73 6.59
C THR A 202 -18.04 -23.82 7.21
N VAL A 203 -16.77 -24.24 7.16
CA VAL A 203 -15.64 -23.46 7.70
C VAL A 203 -15.50 -22.11 7.00
N THR A 204 -15.62 -22.12 5.66
CA THR A 204 -15.51 -20.91 4.84
C THR A 204 -16.65 -19.93 5.14
N GLN A 205 -17.89 -20.42 5.22
CA GLN A 205 -19.05 -19.61 5.60
C GLN A 205 -18.94 -19.07 7.03
N THR A 206 -18.47 -19.86 7.99
CA THR A 206 -18.24 -19.39 9.37
C THR A 206 -17.19 -18.27 9.44
N VAL A 207 -16.05 -18.42 8.73
CA VAL A 207 -14.95 -17.44 8.81
C VAL A 207 -15.27 -16.18 8.02
N TYR A 208 -15.82 -16.30 6.81
CA TYR A 208 -15.98 -15.19 5.86
C TYR A 208 -17.44 -14.74 5.63
N GLY A 209 -18.43 -15.41 6.21
CA GLY A 209 -19.84 -15.00 6.08
C GLY A 209 -20.19 -13.82 6.99
N ALA A 210 -21.06 -12.92 6.52
CA ALA A 210 -21.49 -11.75 7.28
C ALA A 210 -20.31 -10.96 7.90
N LEU A 211 -19.30 -10.64 7.09
CA LEU A 211 -18.14 -9.82 7.46
C LEU A 211 -18.44 -8.33 7.54
N VAL A 212 -19.42 -7.87 6.78
CA VAL A 212 -19.68 -6.45 6.53
C VAL A 212 -21.10 -6.10 6.97
N ASP A 213 -21.24 -5.11 7.86
CA ASP A 213 -22.53 -4.58 8.29
C ASP A 213 -23.13 -3.57 7.29
N ALA A 214 -24.35 -3.10 7.53
CA ALA A 214 -25.09 -2.19 6.65
C ALA A 214 -24.37 -0.84 6.39
N TYR A 215 -23.34 -0.48 7.16
CA TYR A 215 -22.53 0.72 7.01
C TYR A 215 -21.17 0.45 6.34
N GLY A 216 -20.91 -0.78 5.92
CA GLY A 216 -19.62 -1.17 5.32
C GLY A 216 -18.55 -1.54 6.34
N GLN A 217 -18.87 -1.55 7.65
CA GLN A 217 -17.90 -1.78 8.70
C GLN A 217 -17.77 -3.28 9.01
N SER A 218 -16.60 -3.69 9.51
CA SER A 218 -16.34 -5.08 9.88
C SER A 218 -17.15 -5.52 11.09
N THR A 219 -17.80 -6.68 10.99
CA THR A 219 -18.55 -7.32 12.08
C THR A 219 -17.65 -8.04 13.08
N ARG A 220 -16.38 -8.27 12.72
CA ARG A 220 -15.43 -9.10 13.47
C ARG A 220 -14.80 -8.42 14.68
N SER A 221 -14.90 -7.09 14.79
CA SER A 221 -14.35 -6.32 15.90
C SER A 221 -15.28 -5.19 16.34
N LYS A 222 -14.94 -4.58 17.48
CA LYS A 222 -15.57 -3.37 18.02
C LYS A 222 -14.47 -2.38 18.36
N TRP A 223 -14.68 -1.11 18.02
CA TRP A 223 -13.75 -0.01 18.26
C TRP A 223 -14.53 1.27 18.61
N PRO A 224 -13.89 2.31 19.19
CA PRO A 224 -14.59 3.48 19.71
C PRO A 224 -15.43 4.25 18.68
N GLU A 225 -14.95 4.31 17.44
CA GLU A 225 -15.58 5.04 16.33
C GLU A 225 -16.68 4.24 15.61
N LYS A 226 -16.90 2.96 15.96
CA LYS A 226 -17.88 2.11 15.28
C LYS A 226 -19.31 2.58 15.55
N VAL A 227 -20.08 2.82 14.48
CA VAL A 227 -21.51 3.18 14.59
C VAL A 227 -22.41 1.96 14.41
N SER A 228 -23.59 1.98 15.02
CA SER A 228 -24.66 0.99 14.84
C SER A 228 -26.01 1.60 14.44
N SER A 229 -26.12 2.93 14.35
CA SER A 229 -27.34 3.61 13.88
C SER A 229 -27.04 4.94 13.19
N ASP A 230 -27.98 5.37 12.35
CA ASP A 230 -27.99 6.67 11.67
C ASP A 230 -27.89 7.84 12.66
N GLU A 231 -28.50 7.74 13.85
CA GLU A 231 -28.44 8.76 14.90
C GLU A 231 -27.03 8.86 15.50
N GLN A 232 -26.35 7.73 15.70
CA GLN A 232 -24.95 7.73 16.16
C GLN A 232 -24.03 8.36 15.10
N LEU A 233 -24.21 7.98 13.84
CA LEU A 233 -23.46 8.53 12.70
C LEU A 233 -23.63 10.05 12.59
N LYS A 234 -24.88 10.55 12.60
CA LYS A 234 -25.20 11.99 12.55
C LYS A 234 -24.71 12.73 13.81
N SER A 235 -24.78 12.11 14.99
CA SER A 235 -24.27 12.70 16.24
C SER A 235 -22.74 12.83 16.24
N ALA A 236 -22.02 11.82 15.74
CA ALA A 236 -20.57 11.85 15.61
C ALA A 236 -20.12 12.91 14.60
N ALA A 237 -20.71 12.95 13.40
CA ALA A 237 -20.42 13.97 12.39
C ALA A 237 -20.73 15.41 12.88
N THR A 238 -21.78 15.59 13.70
CA THR A 238 -22.08 16.90 14.30
C THR A 238 -20.99 17.37 15.27
N LYS A 239 -20.42 16.46 16.08
CA LYS A 239 -19.32 16.76 17.01
C LYS A 239 -18.04 17.08 16.25
N GLU A 240 -17.73 16.29 15.21
CA GLU A 240 -16.61 16.52 14.30
C GLU A 240 -16.69 17.91 13.66
N GLN A 241 -17.83 18.27 13.08
CA GLN A 241 -18.01 19.59 12.45
C GLN A 241 -17.83 20.76 13.44
N GLN A 242 -18.21 20.61 14.71
CA GLN A 242 -17.98 21.63 15.75
C GLN A 242 -16.49 21.80 16.07
N GLN A 243 -15.74 20.70 16.14
CA GLN A 243 -14.29 20.72 16.36
C GLN A 243 -13.55 21.30 15.15
N THR A 244 -13.89 20.86 13.94
CA THR A 244 -13.33 21.37 12.67
C THR A 244 -13.50 22.90 12.57
N LYS A 245 -14.67 23.46 12.92
CA LYS A 245 -14.89 24.92 13.01
C LYS A 245 -13.96 25.61 14.02
N THR A 246 -13.72 25.00 15.18
CA THR A 246 -12.82 25.54 16.20
C THR A 246 -11.37 25.60 15.69
N TRP A 247 -10.90 24.53 15.05
CA TRP A 247 -9.55 24.45 14.48
C TRP A 247 -9.33 25.36 13.26
N LEU A 248 -10.37 25.62 12.45
CA LEU A 248 -10.31 26.64 11.40
C LEU A 248 -10.15 28.05 11.98
N ALA A 249 -10.92 28.40 13.01
CA ALA A 249 -10.79 29.69 13.72
C ALA A 249 -9.45 29.83 14.51
N GLU A 250 -8.72 28.73 14.72
CA GLU A 250 -7.31 28.74 15.15
C GLU A 250 -6.37 28.98 13.97
N ARG A 251 -6.57 28.29 12.84
CA ARG A 251 -5.77 28.45 11.61
C ARG A 251 -5.83 29.86 11.04
N GLU A 252 -6.97 30.54 11.10
CA GLU A 252 -7.13 31.94 10.66
C GLU A 252 -6.19 32.93 11.38
N LYS A 253 -5.65 32.55 12.55
CA LYS A 253 -4.68 33.36 13.31
C LYS A 253 -3.23 33.09 12.89
N SER A 254 -2.98 32.08 12.06
CA SER A 254 -1.67 31.73 11.55
C SER A 254 -1.22 32.73 10.47
N SER A 255 0.05 33.11 10.47
CA SER A 255 0.60 34.01 9.45
C SER A 255 1.01 33.22 8.20
N LEU A 256 0.01 32.78 7.45
CA LEU A 256 0.15 32.14 6.16
C LEU A 256 -0.25 33.10 5.04
N ASP A 257 0.23 32.83 3.82
CA ASP A 257 -0.28 33.44 2.60
C ASP A 257 -1.52 32.69 2.08
N LYS A 258 -2.14 33.16 0.99
CA LYS A 258 -3.38 32.55 0.49
C LYS A 258 -3.21 31.11 -0.01
N PHE A 259 -2.00 30.71 -0.38
CA PHE A 259 -1.64 29.35 -0.80
C PHE A 259 -1.18 28.48 0.38
N GLY A 260 -1.09 29.02 1.61
CA GLY A 260 -0.62 28.28 2.78
C GLY A 260 0.90 28.22 2.92
N GLY A 261 1.66 29.05 2.20
CA GLY A 261 3.07 29.33 2.51
C GLY A 261 3.19 30.16 3.79
N TRP A 262 4.30 30.07 4.53
CA TRP A 262 4.45 30.79 5.79
C TRP A 262 5.18 32.13 5.62
N ASN A 263 4.56 33.20 6.13
CA ASN A 263 5.09 34.56 5.98
C ASN A 263 6.36 34.82 6.80
N LYS A 264 6.69 33.93 7.77
CA LYS A 264 7.82 34.07 8.70
C LYS A 264 9.12 33.37 8.25
N GLY A 265 9.27 33.10 6.96
CA GLY A 265 10.47 32.45 6.41
C GLY A 265 11.34 33.36 5.53
N PRO A 266 12.33 32.80 4.81
CA PRO A 266 13.08 33.55 3.80
C PRO A 266 12.13 34.07 2.71
N ALA A 267 12.21 35.36 2.39
CA ALA A 267 11.43 35.96 1.31
C ALA A 267 12.05 35.62 -0.06
N PHE A 268 11.21 35.21 -1.00
CA PHE A 268 11.58 34.85 -2.36
C PHE A 268 10.92 35.76 -3.39
N LYS A 269 11.37 35.71 -4.65
CA LYS A 269 10.67 36.38 -5.75
C LYS A 269 9.31 35.71 -5.97
N ALA A 270 8.23 36.48 -5.85
CA ALA A 270 6.89 36.12 -6.31
C ALA A 270 6.88 35.92 -7.83
N SER A 271 6.53 34.72 -8.28
CA SER A 271 6.47 34.31 -9.69
C SER A 271 5.06 34.33 -10.27
N GLY A 272 4.02 34.34 -9.43
CA GLY A 272 2.65 34.03 -9.86
C GLY A 272 2.36 32.52 -9.96
N PHE A 273 3.38 31.67 -9.80
CA PHE A 273 3.28 30.21 -9.85
C PHE A 273 4.17 29.55 -8.80
N PHE A 274 3.83 28.32 -8.41
CA PHE A 274 4.69 27.47 -7.60
C PHE A 274 6.03 27.20 -8.28
N ARG A 275 7.09 27.20 -7.50
CA ARG A 275 8.44 26.88 -7.99
C ARG A 275 9.34 26.32 -6.89
N THR A 276 10.52 25.87 -7.26
CA THR A 276 11.54 25.42 -6.30
C THR A 276 12.65 26.47 -6.15
N GLU A 277 13.21 26.62 -4.95
CA GLU A 277 14.44 27.40 -4.73
C GLU A 277 15.27 26.79 -3.59
N LYS A 278 16.60 26.82 -3.70
CA LYS A 278 17.50 26.44 -2.62
C LYS A 278 18.01 27.69 -1.91
N ARG A 279 17.93 27.72 -0.59
CA ARG A 279 18.42 28.81 0.27
C ARG A 279 19.12 28.23 1.49
N ASP A 280 20.32 28.73 1.77
CA ASP A 280 21.11 28.39 2.96
C ASP A 280 21.26 26.86 3.20
N GLY A 281 21.41 26.11 2.10
CA GLY A 281 21.56 24.66 2.10
C GLY A 281 20.26 23.84 2.03
N ARG A 282 19.11 24.43 2.34
CA ARG A 282 17.78 23.77 2.28
C ARG A 282 17.05 24.09 0.98
N TRP A 283 16.36 23.08 0.44
CA TRP A 283 15.39 23.24 -0.65
C TRP A 283 14.02 23.65 -0.13
N TYR A 284 13.33 24.48 -0.90
CA TYR A 284 11.98 24.96 -0.62
C TYR A 284 11.11 24.80 -1.87
N LEU A 285 9.84 24.45 -1.69
CA LEU A 285 8.80 24.95 -2.58
C LEU A 285 8.54 26.41 -2.23
N VAL A 286 8.19 27.21 -3.22
CA VAL A 286 7.90 28.64 -3.10
C VAL A 286 6.53 28.88 -3.69
N THR A 287 5.66 29.54 -2.94
CA THR A 287 4.30 29.89 -3.38
C THR A 287 4.34 30.93 -4.51
N PRO A 288 3.26 31.08 -5.29
CA PRO A 288 3.09 32.18 -6.22
C PRO A 288 3.40 33.58 -5.66
N GLU A 289 3.15 33.81 -4.36
CA GLU A 289 3.38 35.08 -3.66
C GLU A 289 4.80 35.24 -3.10
N GLY A 290 5.69 34.25 -3.30
CA GLY A 290 7.10 34.33 -2.92
C GLY A 290 7.40 33.92 -1.48
N HIS A 291 6.50 33.18 -0.82
CA HIS A 291 6.72 32.63 0.52
C HIS A 291 7.18 31.16 0.43
N PRO A 292 7.97 30.68 1.40
CA PRO A 292 8.32 29.28 1.48
C PRO A 292 7.08 28.42 1.75
N PHE A 293 7.09 27.23 1.16
CA PHE A 293 6.05 26.22 1.25
C PHE A 293 6.69 24.86 1.51
N TYR A 294 5.98 24.04 2.28
CA TYR A 294 6.34 22.66 2.60
C TYR A 294 5.05 21.87 2.45
N SER A 295 5.01 20.98 1.47
CA SER A 295 3.77 20.36 1.01
C SER A 295 3.36 19.25 1.98
N LEU A 296 2.40 19.54 2.85
CA LEU A 296 1.72 18.58 3.71
C LEU A 296 0.43 18.16 3.00
N GLY A 297 0.48 17.03 2.30
CA GLY A 297 -0.58 16.55 1.42
C GLY A 297 -1.29 15.30 1.88
N VAL A 298 -2.46 15.05 1.28
CA VAL A 298 -3.20 13.79 1.37
C VAL A 298 -3.57 13.36 -0.04
N SER A 299 -3.19 12.14 -0.44
CA SER A 299 -3.55 11.54 -1.73
C SER A 299 -4.92 10.83 -1.66
N THR A 300 -5.51 10.57 -2.84
CA THR A 300 -6.80 9.90 -3.03
C THR A 300 -7.92 10.47 -2.16
N VAL A 301 -8.00 11.80 -2.10
CA VAL A 301 -9.11 12.52 -1.45
C VAL A 301 -10.29 12.53 -2.43
N THR A 302 -11.07 11.45 -2.48
CA THR A 302 -12.20 11.28 -3.38
C THR A 302 -13.23 10.31 -2.78
N PRO A 303 -14.55 10.48 -3.01
CA PRO A 303 -15.54 9.50 -2.60
C PRO A 303 -15.48 8.20 -3.43
N ASP A 304 -14.91 8.24 -4.63
CA ASP A 304 -15.17 7.24 -5.68
C ASP A 304 -14.23 6.03 -5.70
N VAL A 305 -13.52 5.72 -4.60
CA VAL A 305 -12.46 4.67 -4.57
C VAL A 305 -12.73 3.49 -3.60
N ASN A 306 -13.89 3.47 -2.93
CA ASN A 306 -14.23 2.51 -1.88
C ASN A 306 -15.44 1.62 -2.20
N GLN A 307 -15.67 1.35 -3.48
CA GLN A 307 -16.60 0.29 -3.89
C GLN A 307 -15.95 -1.09 -3.72
N THR A 308 -16.78 -2.09 -3.44
CA THR A 308 -16.36 -3.49 -3.30
C THR A 308 -17.25 -4.39 -4.16
N TYR A 309 -16.65 -5.35 -4.87
CA TYR A 309 -17.41 -6.36 -5.60
C TYR A 309 -18.27 -7.20 -4.63
N ILE A 310 -19.48 -7.53 -5.05
CA ILE A 310 -20.43 -8.34 -4.27
C ILE A 310 -20.81 -9.64 -4.99
N ALA A 311 -20.71 -9.67 -6.32
CA ALA A 311 -21.17 -10.78 -7.15
C ALA A 311 -20.53 -12.12 -6.76
N GLY A 312 -21.34 -13.10 -6.35
CA GLY A 312 -20.88 -14.42 -5.92
C GLY A 312 -20.28 -14.46 -4.50
N ARG A 313 -20.26 -13.33 -3.79
CA ARG A 313 -19.84 -13.21 -2.39
C ARG A 313 -20.82 -12.40 -1.53
N GLU A 314 -22.09 -12.35 -1.93
CA GLU A 314 -23.18 -11.67 -1.23
C GLU A 314 -23.34 -12.18 0.22
N TRP A 315 -23.01 -13.46 0.45
CA TRP A 315 -22.99 -14.09 1.78
C TRP A 315 -21.95 -13.50 2.74
N MET A 316 -20.99 -12.68 2.27
CA MET A 316 -20.05 -11.94 3.11
C MET A 316 -20.65 -10.66 3.72
N PHE A 317 -21.89 -10.29 3.39
CA PHE A 317 -22.54 -9.06 3.85
C PHE A 317 -23.76 -9.42 4.71
N GLU A 318 -23.90 -8.80 5.89
CA GLU A 318 -25.06 -9.02 6.79
C GLU A 318 -26.37 -8.59 6.12
N SER A 319 -26.31 -7.48 5.39
CA SER A 319 -27.39 -7.01 4.53
C SER A 319 -26.82 -6.15 3.39
N LEU A 320 -27.53 -6.17 2.27
CA LEU A 320 -27.36 -5.26 1.14
C LEU A 320 -28.75 -4.66 0.85
N PRO A 321 -28.85 -3.41 0.35
CA PRO A 321 -30.15 -2.78 0.11
C PRO A 321 -31.00 -3.57 -0.88
N LYS A 322 -32.31 -3.61 -0.66
CA LYS A 322 -33.27 -4.14 -1.64
C LYS A 322 -33.45 -3.14 -2.80
N PRO A 323 -33.82 -3.58 -4.02
CA PRO A 323 -33.94 -2.69 -5.18
C PRO A 323 -34.89 -1.49 -5.03
N ASP A 324 -35.85 -1.57 -4.10
CA ASP A 324 -36.82 -0.53 -3.76
C ASP A 324 -36.38 0.40 -2.62
N GLU A 325 -35.26 0.11 -1.94
CA GLU A 325 -34.73 0.91 -0.84
C GLU A 325 -33.87 2.09 -1.35
N PRO A 326 -33.94 3.30 -0.74
CA PRO A 326 -33.24 4.49 -1.24
C PRO A 326 -31.71 4.41 -1.33
N LEU A 327 -31.08 3.37 -0.76
CA LEU A 327 -29.63 3.14 -0.83
C LEU A 327 -29.23 2.19 -1.97
N ALA A 328 -30.18 1.60 -2.70
CA ALA A 328 -29.88 0.76 -3.86
C ALA A 328 -29.30 1.55 -5.06
N SER A 329 -29.37 2.88 -5.03
CA SER A 329 -28.68 3.78 -5.96
C SER A 329 -27.15 3.64 -5.95
N HIS A 330 -26.57 3.00 -4.92
CA HIS A 330 -25.12 2.80 -4.75
C HIS A 330 -24.62 1.43 -5.25
N PHE A 331 -25.46 0.65 -5.95
CA PHE A 331 -24.97 -0.49 -6.74
C PHE A 331 -24.41 -0.03 -8.09
N GLY A 332 -23.42 -0.75 -8.60
CA GLY A 332 -22.97 -0.66 -9.98
C GLY A 332 -22.37 -1.96 -10.48
N GLU A 333 -21.77 -1.93 -11.66
CA GLU A 333 -21.08 -3.06 -12.28
C GLU A 333 -19.70 -2.64 -12.81
N GLY A 334 -18.76 -3.59 -12.92
CA GLY A 334 -17.41 -3.33 -13.38
C GLY A 334 -16.64 -4.60 -13.74
N ASP A 335 -15.46 -4.42 -14.32
CA ASP A 335 -14.49 -5.48 -14.59
C ASP A 335 -13.07 -4.94 -14.39
N ASN A 336 -12.33 -5.53 -13.45
CA ASN A 336 -10.94 -5.17 -13.15
C ASN A 336 -9.96 -6.29 -13.54
N ARG A 337 -10.34 -7.22 -14.44
CA ARG A 337 -9.44 -8.26 -14.96
C ARG A 337 -8.52 -7.68 -16.05
N GLY A 338 -7.45 -7.01 -15.63
CA GLY A 338 -6.43 -6.44 -16.52
C GLY A 338 -5.36 -7.43 -16.98
N GLY A 339 -5.12 -8.49 -16.20
CA GLY A 339 -4.06 -9.47 -16.45
C GLY A 339 -2.68 -9.04 -15.92
N ASN A 340 -2.63 -7.93 -15.17
CA ASN A 340 -1.42 -7.40 -14.55
C ASN A 340 -0.99 -8.23 -13.33
N GLY A 341 0.20 -7.96 -12.77
CA GLY A 341 0.69 -8.67 -11.58
C GLY A 341 -0.27 -8.59 -10.39
N VAL A 342 -0.96 -7.47 -10.23
CA VAL A 342 -1.99 -7.22 -9.20
C VAL A 342 -3.24 -8.13 -9.29
N ASP A 343 -3.50 -8.75 -10.45
CA ASP A 343 -4.63 -9.68 -10.65
C ASP A 343 -4.29 -11.14 -10.33
N GLN A 344 -3.00 -11.47 -10.17
CA GLN A 344 -2.58 -12.87 -10.07
C GLN A 344 -3.07 -13.53 -8.77
N GLY A 345 -3.89 -14.56 -8.92
CA GLY A 345 -4.53 -15.25 -7.79
C GLY A 345 -5.71 -14.51 -7.15
N ARG A 346 -6.14 -13.37 -7.71
CA ARG A 346 -7.26 -12.58 -7.21
C ARG A 346 -8.61 -13.12 -7.71
N GLY A 347 -9.50 -13.42 -6.78
CA GLY A 347 -10.91 -13.73 -7.08
C GLY A 347 -11.78 -12.48 -7.00
N TYR A 348 -13.03 -12.58 -7.44
CA TYR A 348 -14.08 -11.56 -7.26
C TYR A 348 -13.70 -10.15 -7.76
N ASN A 349 -13.07 -10.06 -8.93
CA ASN A 349 -12.60 -8.82 -9.56
C ASN A 349 -13.44 -8.36 -10.76
N ALA A 350 -14.69 -8.82 -10.88
CA ALA A 350 -15.65 -8.39 -11.89
C ALA A 350 -17.11 -8.65 -11.44
N GLY A 351 -18.06 -7.96 -12.07
CA GLY A 351 -19.51 -8.10 -11.84
C GLY A 351 -20.10 -6.94 -11.03
N ARG A 352 -21.19 -7.21 -10.31
CA ARG A 352 -21.84 -6.23 -9.43
C ARG A 352 -20.94 -5.83 -8.26
N TRP A 353 -20.92 -4.54 -7.94
CA TRP A 353 -20.29 -3.94 -6.77
C TRP A 353 -21.28 -3.05 -5.99
N TYR A 354 -20.91 -2.68 -4.77
CA TYR A 354 -21.66 -1.72 -3.95
C TYR A 354 -20.73 -0.68 -3.30
N ASP A 355 -21.19 0.57 -3.24
CA ASP A 355 -20.51 1.69 -2.59
C ASP A 355 -21.09 1.97 -1.19
N PHE A 356 -20.40 1.49 -0.15
CA PHE A 356 -20.77 1.79 1.23
C PHE A 356 -20.44 3.23 1.64
N TYR A 357 -19.42 3.85 1.04
CA TYR A 357 -19.05 5.23 1.38
C TYR A 357 -20.09 6.22 0.83
N GLY A 358 -20.45 6.10 -0.46
CA GLY A 358 -21.55 6.85 -1.08
C GLY A 358 -22.87 6.70 -0.32
N ALA A 359 -23.20 5.48 0.12
CA ALA A 359 -24.38 5.23 0.96
C ALA A 359 -24.30 5.93 2.33
N ASN A 360 -23.13 5.98 2.96
CA ASN A 360 -22.92 6.70 4.22
C ASN A 360 -22.95 8.23 4.04
N LEU A 361 -22.44 8.76 2.93
CA LEU A 361 -22.60 10.16 2.55
C LEU A 361 -24.10 10.51 2.34
N GLN A 362 -24.89 9.63 1.74
CA GLN A 362 -26.34 9.81 1.65
C GLN A 362 -27.01 9.80 3.03
N ARG A 363 -26.61 8.91 3.95
CA ARG A 363 -27.11 8.91 5.35
C ARG A 363 -26.80 10.22 6.08
N LEU A 364 -25.62 10.79 5.87
CA LEU A 364 -25.16 12.04 6.52
C LEU A 364 -25.76 13.31 5.90
N TYR A 365 -25.84 13.37 4.57
CA TYR A 365 -26.05 14.61 3.83
C TYR A 365 -27.26 14.60 2.89
N GLY A 366 -27.84 13.44 2.59
CA GLY A 366 -29.00 13.30 1.73
C GLY A 366 -30.22 14.04 2.27
N ALA A 367 -30.99 14.64 1.36
CA ALA A 367 -32.30 15.17 1.71
C ALA A 367 -33.23 14.01 2.11
N PRO A 368 -34.14 14.18 3.08
CA PRO A 368 -35.22 13.23 3.29
C PRO A 368 -36.04 13.15 2.00
N CYS A 369 -36.20 11.95 1.43
CA CYS A 369 -37.04 11.75 0.26
C CYS A 369 -38.49 12.13 0.62
N GLY A 370 -38.94 13.29 0.13
CA GLY A 370 -40.29 13.77 0.35
C GLY A 370 -41.31 12.82 -0.30
N VAL A 371 -42.38 12.50 0.43
CA VAL A 371 -43.48 11.70 -0.13
C VAL A 371 -44.23 12.57 -1.15
N GLY A 372 -43.83 12.47 -2.41
CA GLY A 372 -44.42 13.18 -3.54
C GLY A 372 -43.88 14.61 -3.73
N SER A 373 -42.86 14.76 -4.59
CA SER A 373 -42.57 16.03 -5.26
C SER A 373 -42.29 15.78 -6.74
N GLU A 374 -43.20 16.22 -7.60
CA GLU A 374 -43.04 16.15 -9.05
C GLU A 374 -41.82 16.96 -9.51
N THR A 375 -40.77 16.28 -9.95
CA THR A 375 -39.66 16.94 -10.65
C THR A 375 -40.11 17.34 -12.05
N LYS A 376 -40.38 18.63 -12.25
CA LYS A 376 -40.56 19.21 -13.59
C LYS A 376 -39.28 19.03 -14.40
N ALA A 377 -39.27 18.04 -15.29
CA ALA A 377 -38.24 17.87 -16.30
C ALA A 377 -38.15 19.13 -17.17
N GLY A 378 -36.93 19.63 -17.39
CA GLY A 378 -36.68 20.83 -18.16
C GLY A 378 -37.10 20.68 -19.62
N VAL A 379 -37.79 21.68 -20.15
CA VAL A 379 -38.22 21.73 -21.56
C VAL A 379 -37.01 21.96 -22.47
N ALA A 380 -36.87 21.13 -23.49
CA ALA A 380 -36.05 21.41 -24.67
C ALA A 380 -36.91 21.23 -25.93
N GLU A 381 -37.39 22.33 -26.50
CA GLU A 381 -38.12 22.34 -27.78
C GLU A 381 -37.19 22.40 -28.99
N ALA A 382 -37.40 21.50 -29.96
CA ALA A 382 -37.44 21.74 -31.42
C ALA A 382 -37.37 20.37 -32.16
N ALA A 383 -38.47 19.83 -32.70
CA ALA A 383 -38.96 20.08 -34.07
C ALA A 383 -38.00 19.55 -35.17
N LYS A 384 -38.36 18.71 -36.16
CA LYS A 384 -39.62 18.13 -36.73
C LYS A 384 -39.22 16.92 -37.62
N ALA A 385 -40.07 16.00 -38.11
CA ALA A 385 -41.38 15.43 -37.73
C ALA A 385 -41.77 14.37 -38.81
N GLY A 386 -42.59 13.35 -38.50
CA GLY A 386 -43.01 12.32 -39.47
C GLY A 386 -44.03 11.32 -38.90
N ALA A 387 -45.14 11.13 -39.64
CA ALA A 387 -46.35 10.35 -39.36
C ALA A 387 -46.11 8.84 -39.02
N GLU A 388 -47.05 8.03 -38.49
CA GLU A 388 -48.52 8.16 -38.30
C GLU A 388 -49.08 7.07 -37.34
N GLN A 389 -50.40 7.10 -37.08
CA GLN A 389 -51.26 6.04 -36.47
C GLN A 389 -51.25 5.85 -34.94
N ALA A 390 -52.44 6.07 -34.35
CA ALA A 390 -52.84 5.61 -33.01
C ALA A 390 -53.67 4.32 -33.11
N PRO A 391 -53.77 3.51 -32.05
CA PRO A 391 -55.11 3.31 -31.47
C PRO A 391 -55.18 3.02 -29.94
N VAL A 392 -56.34 3.41 -29.35
CA VAL A 392 -57.05 2.83 -28.18
C VAL A 392 -56.41 2.99 -26.77
N PRO A 393 -57.20 3.37 -25.73
CA PRO A 393 -56.70 3.54 -24.36
C PRO A 393 -56.75 2.24 -23.54
N GLU A 394 -55.60 1.77 -23.10
CA GLU A 394 -55.51 0.74 -22.05
C GLU A 394 -55.50 1.36 -20.64
N ALA A 395 -55.77 0.52 -19.63
CA ALA A 395 -55.93 0.97 -18.25
C ALA A 395 -54.65 1.61 -17.70
N VAL A 396 -54.82 2.69 -16.92
CA VAL A 396 -53.71 3.36 -16.24
C VAL A 396 -53.23 2.48 -15.08
N GLU A 397 -52.32 1.56 -15.39
CA GLU A 397 -51.50 0.89 -14.39
C GLU A 397 -50.64 1.95 -13.69
N GLN A 398 -50.68 2.00 -12.36
CA GLN A 398 -49.89 2.96 -11.61
C GLN A 398 -48.41 2.59 -11.75
N LYS A 399 -47.70 3.33 -12.59
CA LYS A 399 -46.24 3.27 -12.73
C LYS A 399 -45.63 3.35 -11.31
N PRO A 400 -44.80 2.39 -10.88
CA PRO A 400 -44.12 2.48 -9.59
C PRO A 400 -43.39 3.81 -9.48
N ALA A 401 -43.50 4.48 -8.33
CA ALA A 401 -42.79 5.73 -8.09
C ALA A 401 -41.28 5.50 -8.31
N GLU A 402 -40.66 6.33 -9.16
CA GLU A 402 -39.24 6.20 -9.45
C GLU A 402 -38.45 6.36 -8.13
N PRO A 403 -37.57 5.40 -7.77
CA PRO A 403 -36.89 5.43 -6.49
C PRO A 403 -36.02 6.68 -6.38
N CYS A 404 -36.08 7.31 -5.22
CA CYS A 404 -35.39 8.55 -4.87
C CYS A 404 -33.87 8.44 -5.08
N THR A 405 -33.36 8.91 -6.22
CA THR A 405 -31.93 9.00 -6.52
C THR A 405 -31.30 10.18 -5.78
N ALA A 406 -31.08 10.01 -4.49
CA ALA A 406 -30.25 10.92 -3.71
C ALA A 406 -28.77 10.74 -4.11
N VAL A 407 -28.33 11.54 -5.07
CA VAL A 407 -26.91 11.64 -5.47
C VAL A 407 -26.11 12.30 -4.35
N VAL A 408 -24.88 11.86 -4.14
CA VAL A 408 -23.94 12.52 -3.22
C VAL A 408 -23.78 13.99 -3.62
N ASP A 409 -24.01 14.91 -2.68
CA ASP A 409 -23.74 16.34 -2.86
C ASP A 409 -22.21 16.56 -2.87
N GLN A 410 -21.62 16.40 -4.06
CA GLN A 410 -20.18 16.49 -4.31
C GLN A 410 -19.61 17.84 -3.86
N GLN A 411 -20.36 18.94 -4.02
CA GLN A 411 -19.88 20.27 -3.63
C GLN A 411 -19.84 20.43 -2.10
N ARG A 412 -20.86 19.91 -1.39
CA ARG A 412 -20.89 19.89 0.07
C ARG A 412 -19.83 18.96 0.65
N TRP A 413 -19.64 17.77 0.07
CA TRP A 413 -18.57 16.85 0.45
C TRP A 413 -17.19 17.48 0.24
N ALA A 414 -16.95 18.11 -0.91
CA ALA A 414 -15.70 18.78 -1.22
C ALA A 414 -15.41 19.94 -0.25
N SER A 415 -16.42 20.80 0.03
CA SER A 415 -16.26 21.89 0.99
C SER A 415 -15.96 21.40 2.41
N HIS A 416 -16.68 20.38 2.90
CA HIS A 416 -16.44 19.81 4.24
C HIS A 416 -15.08 19.10 4.32
N THR A 417 -14.65 18.47 3.23
CA THR A 417 -13.34 17.82 3.14
C THR A 417 -12.20 18.83 3.10
N LEU A 418 -12.34 19.96 2.41
CA LEU A 418 -11.37 21.07 2.46
C LEU A 418 -11.32 21.72 3.85
N ASP A 419 -12.46 21.86 4.52
CA ASP A 419 -12.55 22.33 5.91
C ASP A 419 -11.75 21.39 6.84
N ARG A 420 -11.95 20.07 6.72
CA ARG A 420 -11.18 19.03 7.44
C ARG A 420 -9.67 19.15 7.17
N LEU A 421 -9.24 19.10 5.91
CA LEU A 421 -7.82 19.14 5.55
C LEU A 421 -7.12 20.38 6.12
N GLN A 422 -7.72 21.57 5.95
CA GLN A 422 -7.18 22.81 6.50
C GLN A 422 -7.17 22.80 8.04
N ALA A 423 -8.25 22.33 8.69
CA ALA A 423 -8.32 22.19 10.15
C ALA A 423 -7.25 21.23 10.70
N TRP A 424 -6.96 20.15 9.99
CA TRP A 424 -5.94 19.16 10.36
C TRP A 424 -4.51 19.61 9.99
N GLY A 425 -4.33 20.84 9.52
CA GLY A 425 -3.02 21.42 9.21
C GLY A 425 -2.41 20.95 7.88
N PHE A 426 -3.14 20.20 7.06
CA PHE A 426 -2.72 19.96 5.68
C PHE A 426 -2.86 21.24 4.85
N ASN A 427 -2.01 21.37 3.84
CA ASN A 427 -1.97 22.52 2.93
C ASN A 427 -1.91 22.12 1.45
N THR A 428 -2.01 20.82 1.13
CA THR A 428 -2.00 20.33 -0.25
C THR A 428 -3.06 19.25 -0.45
N VAL A 429 -3.82 19.34 -1.54
CA VAL A 429 -4.62 18.22 -2.08
C VAL A 429 -3.71 17.37 -2.96
N GLY A 430 -3.40 16.16 -2.50
CA GLY A 430 -2.48 15.24 -3.15
C GLY A 430 -3.07 14.53 -4.37
N ASN A 431 -2.30 13.62 -4.93
CA ASN A 431 -2.58 12.98 -6.20
C ASN A 431 -3.90 12.17 -6.20
N TRP A 432 -4.53 12.02 -7.36
CA TRP A 432 -5.80 11.28 -7.56
C TRP A 432 -6.99 11.73 -6.69
N SER A 433 -7.01 13.00 -6.29
CA SER A 433 -8.13 13.58 -5.54
C SER A 433 -9.26 14.07 -6.47
N ALA A 434 -10.48 14.21 -5.95
CA ALA A 434 -11.65 14.60 -6.72
C ALA A 434 -11.50 16.02 -7.32
N PRO A 435 -11.85 16.26 -8.61
CA PRO A 435 -11.69 17.57 -9.26
C PRO A 435 -12.39 18.74 -8.55
N ALA A 436 -13.48 18.47 -7.83
CA ALA A 436 -14.21 19.48 -7.04
C ALA A 436 -13.35 20.11 -5.90
N LEU A 437 -12.27 19.45 -5.48
CA LEU A 437 -11.33 19.98 -4.50
C LEU A 437 -10.31 20.94 -5.14
N ALA A 438 -9.83 20.61 -6.34
CA ALA A 438 -8.92 21.45 -7.12
C ALA A 438 -9.61 22.75 -7.58
N ASN A 439 -10.83 22.63 -8.10
CA ASN A 439 -11.63 23.72 -8.65
C ASN A 439 -12.22 24.68 -7.57
N ALA A 440 -11.76 24.58 -6.32
CA ALA A 440 -12.31 25.32 -5.19
C ALA A 440 -11.52 26.60 -4.83
N ASP A 441 -10.35 26.84 -5.45
CA ASP A 441 -9.48 28.00 -5.17
C ASP A 441 -9.19 28.21 -3.66
N ARG A 442 -8.96 27.12 -2.93
CA ARG A 442 -8.83 27.10 -1.46
C ARG A 442 -7.56 26.45 -0.91
N VAL A 443 -7.05 25.43 -1.59
CA VAL A 443 -5.90 24.63 -1.16
C VAL A 443 -5.11 24.26 -2.41
N PRO A 444 -3.79 24.48 -2.47
CA PRO A 444 -2.96 24.02 -3.57
C PRO A 444 -3.08 22.53 -3.84
N TYR A 445 -2.89 22.11 -5.09
CA TYR A 445 -3.10 20.72 -5.47
C TYR A 445 -2.03 20.19 -6.43
N THR A 446 -2.03 18.87 -6.63
CA THR A 446 -1.16 18.14 -7.56
C THR A 446 -1.96 17.19 -8.42
N LEU A 447 -1.56 16.99 -9.69
CA LEU A 447 -2.26 16.12 -10.63
C LEU A 447 -1.35 14.99 -11.17
N PRO A 448 -1.90 13.86 -11.64
CA PRO A 448 -1.16 12.84 -12.35
C PRO A 448 -1.14 13.11 -13.86
N LEU A 449 -0.01 12.83 -14.51
CA LEU A 449 0.03 12.48 -15.93
C LEU A 449 -0.07 10.97 -16.02
N SER A 450 -1.30 10.44 -16.08
CA SER A 450 -1.54 9.02 -16.34
C SER A 450 -1.36 8.77 -17.84
N ILE A 451 -0.18 8.32 -18.25
CA ILE A 451 0.16 8.05 -19.63
C ILE A 451 -0.35 6.64 -19.96
N VAL A 452 -1.40 6.55 -20.77
CA VAL A 452 -2.02 5.30 -21.19
C VAL A 452 -2.22 5.33 -22.70
N GLY A 453 -1.84 4.26 -23.39
CA GLY A 453 -2.01 4.13 -24.83
C GLY A 453 -1.60 2.75 -25.34
N ASP A 454 -1.88 2.50 -26.61
CA ASP A 454 -1.37 1.35 -27.35
C ASP A 454 0.07 1.63 -27.81
N TYR A 455 1.02 1.42 -26.90
CA TYR A 455 2.47 1.42 -27.16
C TYR A 455 3.06 0.09 -26.70
N ALA A 456 4.25 -0.26 -27.21
CA ALA A 456 4.98 -1.42 -26.70
C ALA A 456 5.33 -1.24 -25.21
N SER A 457 5.39 -2.33 -24.45
CA SER A 457 5.84 -2.31 -23.05
C SER A 457 6.85 -3.42 -22.77
N ILE A 458 7.70 -3.19 -21.77
CA ILE A 458 8.80 -4.09 -21.40
C ILE A 458 8.44 -4.71 -20.05
N SER A 459 8.43 -6.05 -20.01
CA SER A 459 8.30 -6.80 -18.77
C SER A 459 9.63 -6.84 -18.00
N THR A 460 9.58 -6.49 -16.72
CA THR A 460 10.67 -6.75 -15.77
C THR A 460 10.53 -8.11 -15.06
N GLY A 461 9.46 -8.83 -15.34
CA GLY A 461 9.12 -10.12 -14.72
C GLY A 461 8.29 -9.99 -13.44
N THR A 462 7.99 -8.78 -12.97
CA THR A 462 7.02 -8.53 -11.88
C THR A 462 6.30 -7.20 -12.13
N ASP A 463 5.47 -7.20 -13.16
CA ASP A 463 4.82 -6.01 -13.70
C ASP A 463 3.51 -5.75 -12.95
N TRP A 464 3.62 -5.28 -11.69
CA TRP A 464 2.49 -5.19 -10.74
C TRP A 464 1.33 -4.34 -11.28
N TRP A 465 1.62 -3.11 -11.73
CA TRP A 465 0.67 -2.20 -12.36
C TRP A 465 0.60 -2.30 -13.89
N GLY A 466 1.42 -3.17 -14.50
CA GLY A 466 1.64 -3.25 -15.94
C GLY A 466 3.13 -3.11 -16.30
N GLY A 467 3.48 -3.47 -17.54
CA GLY A 467 4.86 -3.41 -18.04
C GLY A 467 5.34 -1.97 -18.27
N MET A 468 6.66 -1.75 -18.22
CA MET A 468 7.28 -0.45 -18.41
C MET A 468 6.96 0.11 -19.82
N PRO A 469 6.39 1.32 -19.99
CA PRO A 469 6.16 1.92 -21.30
C PRO A 469 7.45 2.04 -22.12
N ASP A 470 7.43 1.67 -23.41
CA ASP A 470 8.57 1.84 -24.31
C ASP A 470 8.66 3.30 -24.80
N PRO A 471 9.64 4.10 -24.34
CA PRO A 471 9.74 5.51 -24.70
C PRO A 471 10.31 5.72 -26.11
N PHE A 472 10.80 4.67 -26.77
CA PHE A 472 11.25 4.71 -28.16
C PHE A 472 10.10 4.40 -29.14
N ASP A 473 8.93 3.99 -28.65
CA ASP A 473 7.71 3.87 -29.45
C ASP A 473 7.12 5.27 -29.73
N PRO A 474 6.95 5.71 -30.99
CA PRO A 474 6.29 6.98 -31.29
C PRO A 474 4.87 7.07 -30.69
N ARG A 475 4.21 5.94 -30.46
CA ARG A 475 2.88 5.88 -29.82
C ARG A 475 2.93 6.26 -28.34
N PHE A 476 4.05 6.05 -27.65
CA PHE A 476 4.27 6.57 -26.28
C PHE A 476 4.36 8.11 -26.27
N ALA A 477 5.06 8.71 -27.23
CA ALA A 477 5.12 10.17 -27.35
C ALA A 477 3.72 10.77 -27.64
N MET A 478 2.93 10.13 -28.52
CA MET A 478 1.54 10.52 -28.79
C MET A 478 0.61 10.33 -27.58
N ALA A 479 0.81 9.29 -26.77
CA ALA A 479 0.07 9.07 -25.54
C ALA A 479 0.45 10.12 -24.48
N THR A 480 1.73 10.46 -24.38
CA THR A 480 2.26 11.50 -23.49
C THR A 480 1.68 12.87 -23.83
N GLU A 481 1.73 13.29 -25.11
CA GLU A 481 1.17 14.56 -25.57
C GLU A 481 -0.34 14.63 -25.28
N ARG A 482 -1.08 13.54 -25.50
CA ARG A 482 -2.51 13.45 -25.19
C ARG A 482 -2.77 13.59 -23.68
N ALA A 483 -2.04 12.86 -22.84
CA ALA A 483 -2.21 12.89 -21.38
C ALA A 483 -1.92 14.29 -20.83
N VAL A 484 -0.81 14.90 -21.26
CA VAL A 484 -0.42 16.27 -20.89
C VAL A 484 -1.44 17.29 -21.41
N ALA A 485 -1.88 17.20 -22.67
CA ALA A 485 -2.85 18.14 -23.24
C ALA A 485 -4.21 18.07 -22.53
N ILE A 486 -4.65 16.88 -22.09
CA ILE A 486 -5.87 16.72 -21.29
C ILE A 486 -5.66 17.31 -19.89
N ALA A 487 -4.59 16.92 -19.20
CA ALA A 487 -4.30 17.37 -17.83
C ALA A 487 -4.05 18.88 -17.74
N ALA A 488 -3.51 19.51 -18.79
CA ALA A 488 -3.27 20.94 -18.86
C ALA A 488 -4.48 21.77 -19.36
N ARG A 489 -5.49 21.15 -19.99
CA ARG A 489 -6.54 21.88 -20.72
C ARG A 489 -7.23 22.96 -19.89
N ASP A 490 -7.62 22.59 -18.67
CA ASP A 490 -8.40 23.44 -17.77
C ASP A 490 -7.57 23.89 -16.54
N HIS A 491 -6.27 23.55 -16.51
CA HIS A 491 -5.33 23.81 -15.39
C HIS A 491 -4.04 24.52 -15.81
N ARG A 492 -3.87 24.83 -17.10
CA ARG A 492 -2.76 25.65 -17.61
C ARG A 492 -2.82 27.02 -16.96
N ASP A 493 -1.67 27.49 -16.48
CA ASP A 493 -1.53 28.81 -15.86
C ASP A 493 -2.42 29.00 -14.60
N ASP A 494 -2.88 27.90 -13.98
CA ASP A 494 -3.49 27.91 -12.65
C ASP A 494 -2.39 28.10 -11.58
N PRO A 495 -2.48 29.14 -10.72
CA PRO A 495 -1.52 29.38 -9.65
C PRO A 495 -1.67 28.43 -8.43
N TRP A 496 -2.80 27.72 -8.28
CA TRP A 496 -3.03 26.75 -7.21
C TRP A 496 -2.41 25.38 -7.52
N LEU A 497 -2.20 25.06 -8.79
CA LEU A 497 -1.55 23.82 -9.20
C LEU A 497 -0.04 23.90 -8.93
N ILE A 498 0.44 23.07 -8.00
CA ILE A 498 1.87 22.95 -7.69
C ILE A 498 2.61 22.32 -8.89
N GLY A 499 2.02 21.30 -9.50
CA GLY A 499 2.61 20.60 -10.64
C GLY A 499 2.01 19.21 -10.88
N TYR A 500 2.62 18.50 -11.82
CA TYR A 500 2.17 17.20 -12.30
C TYR A 500 3.18 16.08 -12.01
N PHE A 501 2.71 14.92 -11.55
CA PHE A 501 3.52 13.70 -11.44
C PHE A 501 3.58 12.95 -12.78
N ALA A 502 4.71 12.31 -13.08
CA ALA A 502 4.89 11.47 -14.27
C ALA A 502 4.56 10.00 -13.96
N ASP A 503 3.36 9.54 -14.30
CA ASP A 503 2.83 8.22 -13.93
C ASP A 503 2.94 7.94 -12.41
N ASN A 504 2.98 6.66 -12.02
CA ASN A 504 3.16 6.20 -10.66
C ASN A 504 3.79 4.80 -10.63
N GLU A 505 4.78 4.56 -9.76
CA GLU A 505 5.32 3.22 -9.44
C GLU A 505 5.65 2.33 -10.65
N LEU A 506 6.16 2.92 -11.73
CA LEU A 506 6.59 2.16 -12.91
C LEU A 506 7.73 1.19 -12.55
N ALA A 507 7.74 0.02 -13.19
CA ALA A 507 8.69 -1.06 -12.91
C ALA A 507 10.07 -0.78 -13.51
N TRP A 508 10.83 0.15 -12.90
CA TRP A 508 12.20 0.49 -13.31
C TRP A 508 13.23 -0.61 -13.01
N ALA A 509 12.93 -1.50 -12.05
CA ALA A 509 13.69 -2.68 -11.69
C ALA A 509 12.74 -3.80 -11.24
N GLY A 510 13.25 -5.03 -11.11
CA GLY A 510 12.52 -6.14 -10.50
C GLY A 510 12.61 -6.13 -8.97
N PRO A 511 11.85 -6.99 -8.27
CA PRO A 511 11.89 -7.09 -6.82
C PRO A 511 13.17 -7.78 -6.31
N GLY A 512 13.90 -7.12 -5.43
CA GLY A 512 15.09 -7.66 -4.76
C GLY A 512 16.42 -7.03 -5.20
N ASP A 513 17.50 -7.43 -4.54
CA ASP A 513 18.84 -6.81 -4.68
C ASP A 513 19.79 -7.58 -5.62
N ASP A 514 19.35 -8.69 -6.21
CA ASP A 514 20.20 -9.50 -7.09
C ASP A 514 20.36 -8.85 -8.49
N PRO A 515 21.42 -9.20 -9.27
CA PRO A 515 21.67 -8.58 -10.57
C PRO A 515 20.51 -8.68 -11.57
N LYS A 516 19.70 -9.75 -11.52
CA LYS A 516 18.54 -9.91 -12.40
C LYS A 516 17.43 -8.94 -12.03
N ALA A 517 17.20 -8.69 -10.75
CA ALA A 517 16.26 -7.68 -10.27
C ALA A 517 16.76 -6.26 -10.60
N ARG A 518 18.00 -5.92 -10.21
CA ARG A 518 18.62 -4.60 -10.42
C ARG A 518 18.69 -4.15 -11.90
N TYR A 519 18.80 -5.11 -12.82
CA TYR A 519 18.88 -4.86 -14.26
C TYR A 519 17.70 -5.42 -15.05
N ALA A 520 16.56 -5.67 -14.38
CA ALA A 520 15.40 -6.33 -14.98
C ALA A 520 14.86 -5.63 -16.23
N LEU A 521 14.93 -4.30 -16.31
CA LEU A 521 14.49 -3.53 -17.48
C LEU A 521 15.40 -3.77 -18.71
N ALA A 522 16.72 -3.72 -18.54
CA ALA A 522 17.70 -4.03 -19.59
C ALA A 522 17.60 -5.51 -20.01
N TYR A 523 17.57 -6.42 -19.03
CA TYR A 523 17.45 -7.85 -19.21
C TYR A 523 16.16 -8.24 -19.94
N GLY A 524 15.03 -7.67 -19.51
CA GLY A 524 13.70 -7.84 -20.11
C GLY A 524 13.66 -7.33 -21.55
N THR A 525 14.20 -6.13 -21.79
CA THR A 525 14.30 -5.56 -23.14
C THR A 525 15.06 -6.48 -24.08
N LEU A 526 16.20 -7.05 -23.65
CA LEU A 526 17.01 -7.95 -24.48
C LEU A 526 16.34 -9.30 -24.78
N LYS A 527 15.26 -9.68 -24.08
CA LYS A 527 14.47 -10.88 -24.41
C LYS A 527 13.38 -10.64 -25.47
N MET A 528 13.06 -9.38 -25.77
CA MET A 528 12.02 -8.99 -26.74
C MET A 528 12.48 -9.19 -28.19
N THR A 529 11.52 -9.23 -29.13
CA THR A 529 11.78 -9.18 -30.58
C THR A 529 12.17 -7.78 -31.04
N THR A 530 12.76 -7.68 -32.23
CA THR A 530 13.00 -6.40 -32.91
C THR A 530 11.75 -5.61 -33.30
N ASP A 531 10.53 -6.12 -33.09
CA ASP A 531 9.31 -5.33 -33.25
C ASP A 531 9.19 -4.25 -32.16
N VAL A 532 9.77 -4.51 -30.98
CA VAL A 532 9.82 -3.58 -29.85
C VAL A 532 10.87 -2.48 -30.12
N PRO A 533 10.49 -1.19 -30.14
CA PRO A 533 11.42 -0.08 -30.34
C PRO A 533 12.62 -0.05 -29.38
N ALA A 534 12.43 -0.30 -28.08
CA ALA A 534 13.48 -0.37 -27.06
C ALA A 534 14.52 -1.45 -27.38
N LYS A 535 14.10 -2.61 -27.89
CA LYS A 535 15.00 -3.67 -28.35
C LYS A 535 15.90 -3.17 -29.47
N ARG A 536 15.34 -2.49 -30.48
CA ARG A 536 16.12 -1.91 -31.59
C ARG A 536 17.10 -0.85 -31.10
N ALA A 537 16.69 -0.01 -30.15
CA ALA A 537 17.55 0.99 -29.53
C ALA A 537 18.75 0.36 -28.80
N PHE A 538 18.52 -0.71 -28.02
CA PHE A 538 19.58 -1.43 -27.31
C PHE A 538 20.54 -2.14 -28.29
N LEU A 539 20.02 -2.84 -29.30
CA LEU A 539 20.87 -3.47 -30.32
C LEU A 539 21.71 -2.43 -31.09
N LYS A 540 21.16 -1.24 -31.36
CA LYS A 540 21.91 -0.13 -31.96
C LYS A 540 23.08 0.31 -31.07
N GLN A 541 22.85 0.52 -29.77
CA GLN A 541 23.91 0.85 -28.80
C GLN A 541 25.05 -0.18 -28.84
N LEU A 542 24.73 -1.48 -28.81
CA LEU A 542 25.74 -2.54 -28.81
C LEU A 542 26.52 -2.59 -30.14
N ARG A 543 25.82 -2.41 -31.28
CA ARG A 543 26.44 -2.35 -32.61
C ARG A 543 27.37 -1.15 -32.75
N ASP A 544 26.95 0.03 -32.29
CA ASP A 544 27.76 1.26 -32.33
C ASP A 544 29.04 1.12 -31.47
N LYS A 545 28.95 0.47 -30.30
CA LYS A 545 30.07 0.27 -29.37
C LYS A 545 31.06 -0.79 -29.87
N TYR A 546 30.59 -1.98 -30.24
CA TYR A 546 31.46 -3.14 -30.52
C TYR A 546 31.79 -3.37 -32.01
N ARG A 547 31.12 -2.66 -32.92
CA ARG A 547 31.24 -2.76 -34.40
C ARG A 547 30.80 -4.10 -35.02
N ASN A 548 31.11 -5.23 -34.39
CA ASN A 548 30.71 -6.57 -34.84
C ASN A 548 30.45 -7.51 -33.65
N GLN A 549 29.85 -8.66 -33.94
CA GLN A 549 29.43 -9.64 -32.95
C GLN A 549 30.61 -10.27 -32.20
N ALA A 550 31.78 -10.43 -32.85
CA ALA A 550 32.98 -10.93 -32.19
C ALA A 550 33.51 -9.97 -31.11
N GLY A 551 33.34 -8.65 -31.30
CA GLY A 551 33.62 -7.64 -30.30
C GLY A 551 32.74 -7.80 -29.06
N LEU A 552 31.43 -8.00 -29.26
CA LEU A 552 30.47 -8.23 -28.18
C LEU A 552 30.72 -9.57 -27.47
N SER A 553 30.89 -10.66 -28.22
CA SER A 553 31.25 -11.99 -27.71
C SER A 553 32.43 -11.94 -26.75
N LYS A 554 33.50 -11.23 -27.13
CA LYS A 554 34.68 -11.04 -26.29
C LYS A 554 34.39 -10.20 -25.03
N ALA A 555 33.61 -9.13 -25.15
CA ALA A 555 33.31 -8.24 -24.03
C ALA A 555 32.40 -8.89 -22.98
N TRP A 556 31.39 -9.63 -23.42
CA TRP A 556 30.37 -10.26 -22.57
C TRP A 556 30.65 -11.73 -22.22
N GLY A 557 31.68 -12.35 -22.79
CA GLY A 557 32.02 -13.75 -22.50
C GLY A 557 31.05 -14.77 -23.10
N ILE A 558 30.33 -14.40 -24.16
CA ILE A 558 29.32 -15.24 -24.83
C ILE A 558 29.81 -15.71 -26.20
N ASP A 559 29.26 -16.81 -26.71
CA ASP A 559 29.39 -17.20 -28.10
C ASP A 559 28.21 -16.64 -28.91
N LEU A 560 28.41 -15.48 -29.54
CA LEU A 560 27.46 -14.89 -30.47
C LEU A 560 28.02 -14.94 -31.91
N PRO A 561 27.67 -15.98 -32.71
CA PRO A 561 28.20 -16.13 -34.07
C PRO A 561 27.63 -15.11 -35.07
N ALA A 562 26.43 -14.59 -34.82
CA ALA A 562 25.73 -13.63 -35.68
C ALA A 562 24.85 -12.68 -34.83
N TRP A 563 24.65 -11.43 -35.28
CA TRP A 563 23.87 -10.44 -34.52
C TRP A 563 22.36 -10.78 -34.49
N GLU A 564 21.90 -11.47 -35.51
CA GLU A 564 20.53 -11.89 -35.78
C GLU A 564 20.00 -12.81 -34.65
N LEU A 565 20.87 -13.57 -33.99
CA LEU A 565 20.52 -14.36 -32.80
C LEU A 565 20.18 -13.51 -31.57
N MET A 566 20.51 -12.22 -31.57
CA MET A 566 19.98 -11.26 -30.60
C MET A 566 18.74 -10.54 -31.12
N GLU A 567 18.32 -10.68 -32.38
CA GLU A 567 17.10 -10.07 -32.91
C GLU A 567 15.85 -10.91 -32.65
N ASP A 568 16.03 -12.24 -32.66
CA ASP A 568 15.01 -13.24 -32.37
C ASP A 568 14.46 -13.18 -30.93
N PRO A 569 13.18 -13.56 -30.71
CA PRO A 569 12.60 -13.66 -29.37
C PRO A 569 13.30 -14.73 -28.54
N GLY A 570 13.49 -14.43 -27.25
CA GLY A 570 13.98 -15.43 -26.29
C GLY A 570 15.51 -15.54 -26.20
N PHE A 571 16.28 -14.66 -26.85
CA PHE A 571 17.69 -14.44 -26.50
C PHE A 571 17.80 -14.21 -24.99
N VAL A 572 18.61 -15.02 -24.30
CA VAL A 572 18.85 -14.91 -22.86
C VAL A 572 20.17 -14.17 -22.66
N PRO A 573 20.15 -12.87 -22.29
CA PRO A 573 21.39 -12.13 -22.05
C PRO A 573 22.10 -12.69 -20.80
N PRO A 574 23.44 -12.63 -20.74
CA PRO A 574 24.16 -12.92 -19.51
C PRO A 574 23.83 -11.87 -18.44
N LEU A 575 23.92 -12.27 -17.17
CA LEU A 575 23.88 -11.31 -16.06
C LEU A 575 25.27 -10.70 -15.84
N PRO A 576 25.36 -9.46 -15.29
CA PRO A 576 26.64 -8.86 -14.93
C PRO A 576 27.50 -9.75 -14.03
N SER A 577 28.80 -9.83 -14.33
CA SER A 577 29.80 -10.52 -13.53
C SER A 577 31.12 -9.75 -13.48
N ALA A 578 32.01 -10.10 -12.55
CA ALA A 578 33.30 -9.43 -12.39
C ALA A 578 34.28 -9.70 -13.55
N GLU A 579 34.12 -10.84 -14.22
CA GLU A 579 34.89 -11.28 -15.37
C GLU A 579 34.50 -10.51 -16.65
N HIS A 580 33.25 -10.07 -16.74
CA HIS A 580 32.66 -9.39 -17.89
C HIS A 580 31.97 -8.07 -17.47
N PRO A 581 32.72 -7.09 -16.94
CA PRO A 581 32.17 -5.84 -16.39
C PRO A 581 31.45 -4.97 -17.44
N GLU A 582 31.75 -5.19 -18.72
CA GLU A 582 31.11 -4.49 -19.83
C GLU A 582 29.60 -4.81 -19.94
N ILE A 583 29.13 -5.97 -19.46
CA ILE A 583 27.69 -6.28 -19.38
C ILE A 583 27.00 -5.26 -18.48
N GLU A 584 27.58 -4.99 -17.30
CA GLU A 584 27.03 -4.03 -16.35
C GLU A 584 27.05 -2.61 -16.93
N ALA A 585 28.14 -2.22 -17.57
CA ALA A 585 28.29 -0.91 -18.20
C ALA A 585 27.26 -0.69 -19.32
N ASP A 586 27.02 -1.70 -20.17
CA ASP A 586 26.04 -1.64 -21.25
C ASP A 586 24.60 -1.61 -20.72
N PHE A 587 24.30 -2.36 -19.67
CA PHE A 587 22.98 -2.37 -19.01
C PHE A 587 22.69 -1.01 -18.35
N LYS A 588 23.66 -0.45 -17.60
CA LYS A 588 23.53 0.89 -17.00
C LYS A 588 23.33 1.96 -18.07
N TYR A 589 24.16 1.97 -19.12
CA TYR A 589 24.01 2.94 -20.21
C TYR A 589 22.63 2.84 -20.87
N PHE A 590 22.15 1.63 -21.16
CA PHE A 590 20.82 1.45 -21.75
C PHE A 590 19.71 1.98 -20.84
N GLN A 591 19.73 1.66 -19.54
CA GLN A 591 18.72 2.14 -18.59
C GLN A 591 18.72 3.66 -18.46
N LYS A 592 19.90 4.31 -18.53
CA LYS A 592 20.00 5.78 -18.56
C LYS A 592 19.38 6.37 -19.83
N VAL A 593 19.68 5.82 -21.01
CA VAL A 593 19.11 6.29 -22.29
C VAL A 593 17.59 6.06 -22.36
N PHE A 594 17.11 4.93 -21.82
CA PHE A 594 15.69 4.64 -21.69
C PHE A 594 14.99 5.68 -20.81
N ALA A 595 15.50 5.90 -19.59
CA ALA A 595 14.94 6.86 -18.65
C ALA A 595 15.04 8.31 -19.15
N ASP A 596 16.12 8.66 -19.84
CA ASP A 596 16.27 9.97 -20.50
C ASP A 596 15.21 10.16 -21.59
N THR A 597 14.94 9.16 -22.42
CA THR A 597 13.93 9.24 -23.47
C THR A 597 12.53 9.39 -22.86
N TYR A 598 12.22 8.64 -21.80
CA TYR A 598 10.96 8.73 -21.06
C TYR A 598 10.75 10.13 -20.45
N PHE A 599 11.62 10.56 -19.53
CA PHE A 599 11.42 11.81 -18.80
C PHE A 599 11.58 13.05 -19.70
N LYS A 600 12.42 13.01 -20.74
CA LYS A 600 12.54 14.10 -21.72
C LYS A 600 11.23 14.29 -22.50
N THR A 601 10.59 13.21 -22.94
CA THR A 601 9.33 13.27 -23.72
C THR A 601 8.23 13.95 -22.91
N ILE A 602 8.11 13.60 -21.63
CA ILE A 602 7.16 14.23 -20.70
C ILE A 602 7.51 15.70 -20.45
N SER A 603 8.78 15.98 -20.13
CA SER A 603 9.27 17.33 -19.84
C SER A 603 9.11 18.29 -21.02
N ASP A 604 9.36 17.84 -22.25
CA ASP A 604 9.20 18.67 -23.44
C ASP A 604 7.73 18.90 -23.80
N SER A 605 6.86 17.90 -23.61
CA SER A 605 5.41 18.07 -23.77
C SER A 605 4.83 19.04 -22.72
N LEU A 606 5.24 18.90 -21.45
CA LEU A 606 4.75 19.78 -20.38
C LEU A 606 5.18 21.24 -20.60
N LYS A 607 6.43 21.50 -21.02
CA LYS A 607 6.90 22.84 -21.39
C LYS A 607 6.08 23.51 -22.51
N TRP A 608 5.45 22.72 -23.39
CA TRP A 608 4.60 23.26 -24.45
C TRP A 608 3.18 23.60 -23.94
N HIS A 609 2.59 22.71 -23.14
CA HIS A 609 1.19 22.83 -22.71
C HIS A 609 0.98 23.61 -21.39
N ALA A 610 1.88 23.48 -20.42
CA ALA A 610 1.80 24.07 -19.09
C ALA A 610 3.19 24.54 -18.58
N PRO A 611 3.83 25.53 -19.23
CA PRO A 611 5.21 25.96 -18.97
C PRO A 611 5.47 26.56 -17.58
N ASN A 612 4.41 26.85 -16.81
CA ASN A 612 4.48 27.49 -15.50
C ASN A 612 4.29 26.50 -14.34
N GLN A 613 3.98 25.23 -14.62
CA GLN A 613 3.72 24.18 -13.64
C GLN A 613 4.91 23.23 -13.54
N LEU A 614 5.20 22.72 -12.33
CA LEU A 614 6.35 21.85 -12.09
C LEU A 614 6.13 20.43 -12.60
N LEU A 615 7.19 19.79 -13.08
CA LEU A 615 7.24 18.33 -13.23
C LEU A 615 7.74 17.69 -11.94
N LEU A 616 6.85 17.02 -11.22
CA LEU A 616 7.04 16.55 -9.84
C LEU A 616 7.74 15.18 -9.73
N GLY A 617 8.25 14.62 -10.83
CA GLY A 617 8.95 13.34 -10.84
C GLY A 617 8.02 12.11 -10.92
N GLY A 618 8.63 10.92 -10.81
CA GLY A 618 8.00 9.65 -11.19
C GLY A 618 7.38 8.79 -10.07
N ARG A 619 7.20 9.32 -8.84
CA ARG A 619 6.62 8.60 -7.69
C ARG A 619 7.21 7.20 -7.50
N PHE A 620 8.53 7.13 -7.35
CA PHE A 620 9.27 5.88 -7.31
C PHE A 620 8.98 5.08 -6.03
N ALA A 621 8.37 3.90 -6.14
CA ALA A 621 8.45 2.83 -5.11
C ALA A 621 9.60 1.84 -5.40
N ILE A 622 9.84 1.55 -6.68
CA ILE A 622 11.02 0.83 -7.17
C ILE A 622 11.72 1.74 -8.18
N SER A 623 13.06 1.78 -8.15
CA SER A 623 13.85 2.66 -9.00
C SER A 623 15.24 2.11 -9.27
N THR A 624 15.93 2.74 -10.23
CA THR A 624 17.37 2.58 -10.45
C THR A 624 18.07 3.93 -10.29
N PRO A 625 19.37 3.95 -9.91
CA PRO A 625 20.18 5.16 -9.95
C PRO A 625 20.08 5.90 -11.29
N GLU A 626 20.08 5.15 -12.40
CA GLU A 626 19.95 5.73 -13.75
C GLU A 626 18.61 6.45 -13.95
N ALA A 627 17.50 5.85 -13.51
CA ALA A 627 16.18 6.46 -13.61
C ALA A 627 16.01 7.70 -12.73
N VAL A 628 16.57 7.68 -11.51
CA VAL A 628 16.54 8.83 -10.59
C VAL A 628 17.43 9.97 -11.10
N GLU A 629 18.58 9.66 -11.71
CA GLU A 629 19.45 10.64 -12.37
C GLU A 629 18.78 11.30 -13.59
N SER A 630 18.10 10.52 -14.44
CA SER A 630 17.27 11.05 -15.53
C SER A 630 16.12 11.90 -15.01
N CYS A 631 15.44 11.47 -13.95
CA CYS A 631 14.41 12.26 -13.29
C CYS A 631 14.97 13.60 -12.79
N ALA A 632 16.15 13.60 -12.15
CA ALA A 632 16.81 14.83 -11.71
C ALA A 632 17.17 15.77 -12.87
N GLN A 633 17.52 15.22 -14.03
CA GLN A 633 17.89 15.98 -15.23
C GLN A 633 16.69 16.70 -15.88
N TYR A 634 15.50 16.10 -15.88
CA TYR A 634 14.34 16.58 -16.63
C TYR A 634 13.15 17.09 -15.80
N CYS A 635 13.06 16.69 -14.53
CA CYS A 635 12.01 17.06 -13.59
C CYS A 635 12.49 18.16 -12.63
N ASP A 636 11.57 18.94 -12.09
CA ASP A 636 11.87 19.98 -11.11
C ASP A 636 12.01 19.42 -9.70
N VAL A 637 11.26 18.36 -9.38
CA VAL A 637 11.24 17.66 -8.10
C VAL A 637 11.42 16.16 -8.33
N LEU A 638 12.13 15.48 -7.42
CA LEU A 638 12.18 14.02 -7.35
C LEU A 638 11.08 13.52 -6.41
N SER A 639 10.25 12.56 -6.82
CA SER A 639 9.19 12.00 -5.97
C SER A 639 9.33 10.50 -5.72
N PHE A 640 9.04 10.10 -4.48
CA PHE A 640 9.19 8.74 -3.99
C PHE A 640 8.00 8.31 -3.13
N ASN A 641 7.53 7.08 -3.32
CA ASN A 641 6.57 6.42 -2.46
C ASN A 641 7.36 5.61 -1.42
N MET A 642 7.31 6.02 -0.16
CA MET A 642 8.17 5.48 0.91
C MET A 642 7.34 4.88 2.05
N TYR A 643 6.93 3.63 1.88
CA TYR A 643 6.26 2.82 2.90
C TYR A 643 7.27 2.30 3.95
N THR A 644 7.75 3.22 4.79
CA THR A 644 8.82 3.02 5.78
C THR A 644 8.55 3.82 7.06
N LEU A 645 9.23 3.51 8.17
CA LEU A 645 9.06 4.21 9.46
C LEU A 645 9.72 5.61 9.49
N GLN A 646 10.66 5.86 8.58
CA GLN A 646 11.29 7.16 8.31
C GLN A 646 11.80 7.19 6.86
N PRO A 647 11.79 8.34 6.17
CA PRO A 647 12.19 8.42 4.75
C PRO A 647 13.57 7.82 4.46
N GLN A 648 14.51 7.99 5.39
CA GLN A 648 15.91 7.55 5.26
C GLN A 648 16.08 6.02 5.15
N ASP A 649 15.07 5.24 5.53
CA ASP A 649 15.06 3.79 5.34
C ASP A 649 14.65 3.39 3.90
N GLY A 650 14.03 4.30 3.14
CA GLY A 650 13.50 4.05 1.80
C GLY A 650 14.46 4.36 0.64
N TYR A 651 15.49 5.18 0.84
CA TYR A 651 16.47 5.50 -0.22
C TYR A 651 17.80 6.07 0.32
N ASP A 652 18.88 5.98 -0.46
CA ASP A 652 20.15 6.64 -0.15
C ASP A 652 20.07 8.18 -0.32
N PHE A 653 19.85 8.89 0.79
CA PHE A 653 19.86 10.35 0.83
C PHE A 653 21.24 10.99 0.58
N ALA A 654 22.36 10.27 0.74
CA ALA A 654 23.65 10.78 0.29
C ALA A 654 23.69 10.85 -1.24
N ARG A 655 23.14 9.85 -1.95
CA ARG A 655 22.95 9.93 -3.40
C ARG A 655 22.00 11.05 -3.78
N LEU A 656 20.84 11.19 -3.15
CA LEU A 656 19.88 12.26 -3.49
C LEU A 656 20.48 13.67 -3.31
N ARG A 657 21.20 13.92 -2.22
CA ARG A 657 21.90 15.19 -2.00
C ARG A 657 22.96 15.48 -3.08
N SER A 658 23.58 14.45 -3.67
CA SER A 658 24.54 14.60 -4.78
C SER A 658 23.91 15.00 -6.12
N LEU A 659 22.58 14.83 -6.28
CA LEU A 659 21.83 15.26 -7.47
C LEU A 659 21.38 16.72 -7.39
N ASP A 660 21.53 17.35 -6.22
CA ASP A 660 21.07 18.70 -5.86
C ASP A 660 19.67 19.06 -6.39
N LYS A 661 18.67 18.25 -6.02
CA LYS A 661 17.26 18.45 -6.35
C LYS A 661 16.38 18.39 -5.09
N PRO A 662 15.24 19.10 -5.08
CA PRO A 662 14.23 18.93 -4.06
C PRO A 662 13.56 17.55 -4.17
N VAL A 663 13.16 17.01 -3.02
CA VAL A 663 12.56 15.69 -2.87
C VAL A 663 11.17 15.82 -2.26
N LEU A 664 10.18 15.14 -2.82
CA LEU A 664 8.82 15.05 -2.30
C LEU A 664 8.50 13.59 -1.97
N ILE A 665 8.16 13.28 -0.72
CA ILE A 665 7.62 11.96 -0.42
C ILE A 665 6.15 11.97 -0.84
N SER A 666 5.84 11.28 -1.94
CA SER A 666 4.55 11.33 -2.62
C SER A 666 3.50 10.38 -2.06
N GLU A 667 3.95 9.36 -1.32
CA GLU A 667 3.13 8.45 -0.50
C GLU A 667 3.93 7.98 0.71
N PHE A 668 3.28 7.95 1.87
CA PHE A 668 3.66 7.15 3.04
C PHE A 668 2.38 6.87 3.85
N ASN A 669 2.36 5.77 4.60
CA ASN A 669 1.29 5.52 5.56
C ASN A 669 1.70 4.62 6.72
N PHE A 670 0.83 4.60 7.72
CA PHE A 670 0.86 3.69 8.86
C PHE A 670 -0.57 3.22 9.13
N GLY A 671 -0.78 1.90 9.16
CA GLY A 671 -2.07 1.29 9.45
C GLY A 671 -1.99 0.29 10.59
N SER A 672 -3.12 -0.33 10.91
CA SER A 672 -3.24 -1.40 11.91
C SER A 672 -4.42 -2.31 11.56
N ALA A 673 -4.68 -3.37 12.34
CA ALA A 673 -5.75 -4.34 12.07
C ALA A 673 -6.87 -4.32 13.15
N ASP A 674 -6.92 -3.28 13.99
CA ASP A 674 -7.80 -3.17 15.17
C ASP A 674 -8.95 -2.15 15.01
N ARG A 675 -9.23 -1.70 13.78
CA ARG A 675 -10.33 -0.76 13.45
C ARG A 675 -11.29 -1.25 12.36
N GLY A 676 -11.22 -2.53 11.99
CA GLY A 676 -12.26 -3.21 11.22
C GLY A 676 -11.75 -3.86 9.94
N PRO A 677 -11.19 -3.10 8.97
CA PRO A 677 -10.44 -3.66 7.85
C PRO A 677 -9.30 -4.57 8.33
N PHE A 678 -8.94 -5.57 7.52
CA PHE A 678 -8.13 -6.70 7.98
C PHE A 678 -6.62 -6.56 7.70
N TRP A 679 -6.23 -5.58 6.89
CA TRP A 679 -4.85 -5.31 6.54
C TRP A 679 -4.38 -4.00 7.17
N GLY A 680 -3.17 -3.94 7.73
CA GLY A 680 -2.59 -2.69 8.25
C GLY A 680 -1.80 -1.89 7.22
N GLY A 681 -1.97 -2.16 5.93
CA GLY A 681 -1.16 -1.58 4.86
C GLY A 681 0.24 -2.19 4.77
N VAL A 682 1.10 -1.57 3.96
CA VAL A 682 2.49 -2.01 3.77
C VAL A 682 3.32 -1.79 5.05
N THR A 683 3.11 -0.66 5.74
CA THR A 683 3.77 -0.33 7.00
C THR A 683 2.81 -0.52 8.19
N GLN A 684 2.45 -1.77 8.44
CA GLN A 684 1.54 -2.12 9.55
C GLN A 684 2.18 -1.93 10.93
N LEU A 685 1.45 -1.25 11.82
CA LEU A 685 1.72 -1.13 13.25
C LEU A 685 0.86 -2.11 14.06
N ALA A 686 1.16 -2.25 15.35
CA ALA A 686 0.48 -3.19 16.23
C ALA A 686 -0.99 -2.84 16.51
N LYS A 687 -1.33 -1.54 16.50
CA LYS A 687 -2.64 -0.98 16.92
C LYS A 687 -2.79 0.47 16.46
N GLU A 688 -4.02 0.97 16.45
CA GLU A 688 -4.39 2.34 16.05
C GLU A 688 -3.58 3.42 16.79
N GLU A 689 -3.41 3.28 18.10
CA GLU A 689 -2.82 4.35 18.92
C GLU A 689 -1.34 4.61 18.63
N ASP A 690 -0.65 3.70 17.93
CA ASP A 690 0.75 3.85 17.55
C ASP A 690 0.91 4.64 16.22
N ARG A 691 -0.15 4.82 15.43
CA ARG A 691 -0.12 5.55 14.14
C ARG A 691 0.23 7.03 14.32
N GLY A 692 -0.30 7.66 15.37
CA GLY A 692 -0.01 9.06 15.70
C GLY A 692 1.48 9.32 15.98
N PRO A 693 2.10 8.57 16.92
CA PRO A 693 3.56 8.60 17.14
C PRO A 693 4.39 8.30 15.88
N ALA A 694 3.99 7.33 15.06
CA ALA A 694 4.71 7.01 13.82
C ALA A 694 4.65 8.16 12.80
N TYR A 695 3.49 8.77 12.58
CA TYR A 695 3.32 9.97 11.75
C TYR A 695 4.19 11.13 12.24
N ALA A 696 4.17 11.40 13.54
CA ALA A 696 4.99 12.45 14.16
C ALA A 696 6.51 12.20 13.97
N ASN A 697 6.96 10.94 14.10
CA ASN A 697 8.34 10.57 13.81
C ASN A 697 8.67 10.78 12.32
N PHE A 698 7.85 10.28 11.41
CA PHE A 698 8.10 10.39 9.97
C PHE A 698 8.26 11.85 9.52
N LEU A 699 7.37 12.75 9.95
CA LEU A 699 7.48 14.19 9.67
C LEU A 699 8.75 14.80 10.26
N LYS A 700 9.12 14.44 11.49
CA LYS A 700 10.37 14.91 12.13
C LYS A 700 11.61 14.45 11.36
N GLN A 701 11.64 13.20 10.90
CA GLN A 701 12.78 12.66 10.13
C GLN A 701 12.83 13.25 8.72
N ALA A 702 11.68 13.48 8.08
CA ALA A 702 11.57 14.19 6.81
C ALA A 702 12.12 15.62 6.92
N LEU A 703 11.72 16.37 7.94
CA LEU A 703 12.23 17.72 8.21
C LEU A 703 13.75 17.77 8.42
N SER A 704 14.34 16.73 9.02
CA SER A 704 15.78 16.69 9.30
C SER A 704 16.64 16.64 8.02
N GLU A 705 16.05 16.28 6.88
CA GLU A 705 16.70 16.27 5.58
C GLU A 705 16.48 17.61 4.83
N PRO A 706 17.54 18.36 4.50
CA PRO A 706 17.41 19.65 3.78
C PRO A 706 16.88 19.56 2.35
N SER A 707 16.92 18.39 1.70
CA SER A 707 16.36 18.19 0.35
C SER A 707 14.85 17.95 0.32
N ILE A 708 14.22 17.52 1.41
CA ILE A 708 12.78 17.23 1.42
C ILE A 708 11.97 18.53 1.50
N VAL A 709 11.01 18.69 0.58
CA VAL A 709 10.11 19.86 0.45
C VAL A 709 8.63 19.53 0.74
N GLY A 710 8.33 18.29 1.11
CA GLY A 710 6.98 17.87 1.46
C GLY A 710 6.84 16.37 1.70
N VAL A 711 5.72 15.99 2.31
CA VAL A 711 5.28 14.61 2.52
C VAL A 711 3.77 14.50 2.30
N HIS A 712 3.33 13.50 1.53
CA HIS A 712 1.93 13.25 1.18
C HIS A 712 1.47 11.92 1.78
N TRP A 713 0.41 11.96 2.59
CA TRP A 713 -0.19 10.78 3.22
C TRP A 713 -1.02 9.96 2.21
N PHE A 714 -0.89 8.63 2.22
CA PHE A 714 -1.73 7.71 1.45
C PHE A 714 -2.61 6.87 2.41
N GLN A 715 -3.85 7.23 2.69
CA GLN A 715 -4.74 8.11 1.93
C GLN A 715 -5.84 8.69 2.82
N TYR A 716 -6.78 9.45 2.23
CA TYR A 716 -7.91 10.02 2.96
C TYR A 716 -8.78 8.96 3.65
N LEU A 717 -9.16 7.90 2.93
CA LEU A 717 -10.17 6.92 3.35
C LEU A 717 -9.60 5.54 3.64
N ASP A 718 -10.15 4.88 4.66
CA ASP A 718 -10.04 3.42 4.82
C ASP A 718 -10.64 2.70 3.61
N GLN A 719 -10.04 1.57 3.27
CA GLN A 719 -10.51 0.72 2.18
C GLN A 719 -11.63 -0.22 2.63
N PRO A 720 -12.44 -0.76 1.70
CA PRO A 720 -13.54 -1.67 2.05
C PRO A 720 -13.02 -2.95 2.71
N VAL A 721 -13.73 -3.43 3.74
CA VAL A 721 -13.38 -4.67 4.47
C VAL A 721 -13.19 -5.88 3.55
N THR A 722 -13.95 -5.94 2.45
CA THR A 722 -13.89 -7.00 1.43
C THR A 722 -13.05 -6.65 0.20
N GLY A 723 -12.23 -5.60 0.25
CA GLY A 723 -11.29 -5.22 -0.81
C GLY A 723 -11.86 -4.23 -1.82
N ARG A 724 -11.09 -3.18 -2.15
CA ARG A 724 -11.43 -2.22 -3.21
C ARG A 724 -11.37 -2.87 -4.59
N LEU A 725 -12.14 -2.34 -5.55
CA LEU A 725 -12.25 -2.89 -6.91
C LEU A 725 -10.90 -3.08 -7.62
N LEU A 726 -9.97 -2.13 -7.45
CA LEU A 726 -8.70 -2.07 -8.17
C LEU A 726 -7.86 -3.34 -8.01
N ASP A 727 -7.65 -3.78 -6.77
CA ASP A 727 -6.63 -4.78 -6.39
C ASP A 727 -7.02 -5.68 -5.21
N GLY A 728 -8.20 -5.47 -4.61
CA GLY A 728 -8.62 -6.19 -3.41
C GLY A 728 -7.99 -5.70 -2.11
N GLU A 729 -7.29 -4.56 -2.09
CA GLU A 729 -6.77 -3.99 -0.85
C GLU A 729 -7.91 -3.61 0.12
N ASN A 730 -7.79 -4.10 1.36
CA ASN A 730 -8.77 -3.93 2.45
C ASN A 730 -8.10 -3.42 3.73
N GLY A 731 -7.34 -2.34 3.56
CA GLY A 731 -6.50 -1.74 4.58
C GLY A 731 -7.18 -0.68 5.46
N HIS A 732 -6.78 -0.69 6.73
CA HIS A 732 -7.07 0.39 7.67
C HIS A 732 -5.83 1.29 7.81
N PHE A 733 -5.87 2.42 7.10
CA PHE A 733 -4.86 3.47 7.11
C PHE A 733 -5.41 4.85 6.64
N GLY A 734 -6.74 5.01 6.60
CA GLY A 734 -7.38 6.28 6.31
C GLY A 734 -7.23 7.29 7.44
N LEU A 735 -7.47 8.56 7.12
CA LEU A 735 -7.79 9.61 8.10
C LEU A 735 -9.25 9.48 8.57
N VAL A 736 -10.14 9.03 7.67
CA VAL A 736 -11.56 8.76 7.89
C VAL A 736 -11.90 7.30 7.56
N GLY A 737 -12.82 6.72 8.33
CA GLY A 737 -13.36 5.39 8.07
C GLY A 737 -14.38 5.37 6.93
N ILE A 738 -14.85 4.17 6.56
CA ILE A 738 -15.90 3.94 5.54
C ILE A 738 -17.23 4.69 5.85
N THR A 739 -17.41 5.15 7.08
CA THR A 739 -18.56 5.91 7.58
C THR A 739 -18.39 7.43 7.50
N ASP A 740 -17.33 7.92 6.86
CA ASP A 740 -16.93 9.34 6.81
C ASP A 740 -16.64 9.97 8.19
N LEU A 741 -16.43 9.15 9.23
CA LEU A 741 -16.01 9.62 10.55
C LEU A 741 -14.48 9.56 10.68
N PRO A 742 -13.81 10.61 11.20
CA PRO A 742 -12.37 10.59 11.39
C PRO A 742 -11.97 9.68 12.55
N PHE A 743 -10.79 9.07 12.43
CA PHE A 743 -10.13 8.40 13.54
C PHE A 743 -9.55 9.46 14.48
N GLN A 744 -10.37 9.89 15.44
CA GLN A 744 -10.15 11.14 16.18
C GLN A 744 -8.77 11.22 16.85
N GLY A 745 -8.32 10.14 17.50
CA GLY A 745 -7.01 10.11 18.18
C GLY A 745 -5.83 10.25 17.21
N PHE A 746 -5.95 9.66 16.02
CA PHE A 746 -4.95 9.80 14.96
C PHE A 746 -5.00 11.19 14.33
N VAL A 747 -6.18 11.70 13.97
CA VAL A 747 -6.36 13.05 13.39
C VAL A 747 -5.88 14.17 14.32
N ASP A 748 -6.14 14.05 15.63
CA ASP A 748 -5.59 14.93 16.66
C ASP A 748 -4.04 14.98 16.64
N SER A 749 -3.42 13.83 16.40
CA SER A 749 -1.95 13.66 16.37
C SER A 749 -1.35 14.17 15.06
N VAL A 750 -2.03 13.92 13.93
CA VAL A 750 -1.73 14.50 12.60
C VAL A 750 -1.76 16.02 12.68
N ARG A 751 -2.83 16.62 13.22
CA ARG A 751 -2.95 18.08 13.39
C ARG A 751 -1.79 18.67 14.18
N LYS A 752 -1.47 18.08 15.34
CA LYS A 752 -0.36 18.55 16.20
C LYS A 752 0.99 18.46 15.47
N SER A 753 1.22 17.39 14.71
CA SER A 753 2.46 17.16 13.96
C SER A 753 2.62 18.09 12.76
N ASN A 754 1.53 18.36 12.03
CA ASN A 754 1.50 19.29 10.90
C ASN A 754 1.78 20.74 11.35
N LEU A 755 1.15 21.20 12.45
CA LEU A 755 1.44 22.53 13.01
C LEU A 755 2.89 22.63 13.53
N ALA A 756 3.36 21.64 14.29
CA ALA A 756 4.73 21.61 14.80
C ALA A 756 5.78 21.64 13.68
N THR A 757 5.46 21.08 12.51
CA THR A 757 6.30 21.06 11.31
C THR A 757 6.52 22.47 10.75
N VAL A 758 5.44 23.24 10.55
CA VAL A 758 5.53 24.63 10.06
C VAL A 758 6.19 25.56 11.09
N ASP A 759 5.89 25.36 12.38
CA ASP A 759 6.52 26.09 13.48
C ASP A 759 8.04 25.84 13.57
N GLN A 760 8.48 24.59 13.34
CA GLN A 760 9.90 24.23 13.37
C GLN A 760 10.66 24.86 12.18
N LEU A 761 10.10 24.78 10.97
CA LEU A 761 10.66 25.42 9.78
C LEU A 761 10.79 26.94 9.93
N SER A 762 9.80 27.58 10.59
CA SER A 762 9.86 29.02 10.90
C SER A 762 11.01 29.35 11.85
N LYS A 763 11.21 28.56 12.93
CA LYS A 763 12.31 28.73 13.89
C LYS A 763 13.70 28.49 13.26
N GLU A 764 13.81 27.50 12.37
CA GLU A 764 15.05 27.23 11.63
C GLU A 764 15.42 28.42 10.71
N ALA A 765 14.45 28.99 10.02
CA ALA A 765 14.64 30.19 9.18
C ALA A 765 15.05 31.43 10.01
N GLU A 766 14.36 31.70 11.12
CA GLU A 766 14.72 32.79 12.04
C GLU A 766 16.14 32.64 12.59
N LYS A 767 16.54 31.42 12.97
CA LYS A 767 17.89 31.11 13.45
C LYS A 767 18.95 31.32 12.36
N ALA A 768 18.74 30.77 11.16
CA ALA A 768 19.67 30.91 10.04
C ALA A 768 19.90 32.38 9.67
N LYS A 769 18.83 33.19 9.65
CA LYS A 769 18.92 34.64 9.46
C LYS A 769 19.77 35.32 10.53
N ALA A 770 19.54 35.01 11.81
CA ALA A 770 20.32 35.60 12.91
C ALA A 770 21.81 35.18 12.90
N GLU A 771 22.12 33.97 12.43
CA GLU A 771 23.51 33.51 12.24
C GLU A 771 24.18 34.21 11.05
N GLY A 772 23.48 34.40 9.93
CA GLY A 772 23.95 35.18 8.78
C GLY A 772 24.18 36.66 9.09
N GLU A 773 23.28 37.29 9.86
CA GLU A 773 23.43 38.66 10.33
C GLU A 773 24.68 38.81 11.22
N LYS A 774 24.91 37.89 12.17
CA LYS A 774 26.14 37.87 12.99
C LYS A 774 27.40 37.72 12.15
N ALA A 775 27.44 36.74 11.24
CA ALA A 775 28.59 36.55 10.35
C ALA A 775 28.90 37.79 9.50
N SER A 776 27.86 38.52 9.04
CA SER A 776 28.03 39.78 8.32
C SER A 776 28.54 40.92 9.23
N HIS A 777 28.09 40.97 10.49
CA HIS A 777 28.56 41.94 11.47
C HIS A 777 30.01 41.71 11.89
N ASP A 778 30.43 40.46 12.08
CA ASP A 778 31.83 40.12 12.38
C ASP A 778 32.76 40.43 11.19
N ALA A 779 32.31 40.14 9.96
CA ALA A 779 33.03 40.50 8.73
C ALA A 779 33.15 42.03 8.51
N GLN A 780 32.18 42.83 8.99
CA GLN A 780 32.27 44.29 8.99
C GLN A 780 33.07 44.85 10.18
N GLY A 781 33.00 44.21 11.35
CA GLY A 781 33.79 44.55 12.53
C GLY A 781 35.29 44.41 12.28
N GLY A 782 35.70 43.33 11.62
CA GLY A 782 37.08 43.10 11.20
C GLY A 782 37.63 44.15 10.21
N ARG A 783 36.77 44.93 9.54
CA ARG A 783 37.18 46.01 8.61
C ARG A 783 37.25 47.41 9.24
N LYS A 784 36.92 47.58 10.52
CA LYS A 784 37.00 48.88 11.22
C LYS A 784 38.21 49.04 12.15
N ALA A 785 39.10 48.05 12.21
CA ALA A 785 40.29 48.10 13.07
C ALA A 785 41.54 48.74 12.41
N ASP A 786 41.52 49.01 11.10
CA ASP A 786 42.71 49.47 10.36
C ASP A 786 42.40 50.75 9.57
N GLY A 787 42.51 51.90 10.24
CA GLY A 787 42.05 53.18 9.71
C GLY A 787 42.23 54.38 10.63
N GLY A 788 43.36 54.51 11.31
CA GLY A 788 43.56 55.62 12.23
C GLY A 788 44.92 55.75 12.92
N LYS A 789 45.95 56.19 12.18
CA LYS A 789 47.03 57.08 12.70
C LYS A 789 47.88 57.64 11.56
N GLY A 790 47.80 58.96 11.36
CA GLY A 790 48.66 59.69 10.43
C GLY A 790 49.88 60.32 11.12
N ALA A 791 50.96 60.45 10.35
CA ALA A 791 52.08 61.38 10.49
C ALA A 791 52.80 61.51 11.85
N GLY A 792 54.04 61.01 11.90
CA GLY A 792 55.06 61.41 12.88
C GLY A 792 56.46 61.17 12.32
N GLN A 793 57.14 62.23 11.85
CA GLN A 793 58.57 62.16 11.53
C GLN A 793 59.39 62.19 12.82
N GLY A 794 60.41 61.34 12.92
CA GLY A 794 61.36 61.35 14.05
C GLY A 794 62.41 60.27 13.91
N ALA A 795 63.67 60.66 13.73
CA ALA A 795 64.80 59.73 13.65
C ALA A 795 65.30 59.32 15.05
N GLY A 796 65.90 58.13 15.20
CA GLY A 796 66.62 57.80 16.44
C GLY A 796 66.90 56.33 16.72
N SER A 797 68.07 55.86 16.26
CA SER A 797 69.03 55.02 17.00
C SER A 797 68.63 53.72 17.74
N SER A 798 69.28 52.63 17.30
CA SER A 798 70.00 51.61 18.11
C SER A 798 69.30 50.66 19.11
N GLY A 799 69.59 49.36 18.92
CA GLY A 799 69.51 48.30 19.94
C GLY A 799 68.17 47.55 19.98
N GLY A 800 68.09 46.22 20.08
CA GLY A 800 69.15 45.19 20.11
C GLY A 800 68.79 44.05 21.07
N HIS A 801 68.57 42.83 20.55
CA HIS A 801 68.23 41.59 21.30
C HIS A 801 66.92 41.66 22.12
N SER A 802 66.25 40.57 22.52
CA SER A 802 66.25 39.12 22.19
C SER A 802 64.87 38.61 22.64
N GLY A 803 64.15 37.77 21.89
CA GLY A 803 64.38 36.32 21.85
C GLY A 803 63.09 35.57 22.23
N LYS A 804 62.98 34.31 21.80
CA LYS A 804 62.09 33.19 22.23
C LYS A 804 60.86 33.56 23.11
N GLY A 805 59.61 33.24 22.76
CA GLY A 805 59.08 32.34 21.73
C GLY A 805 58.27 31.20 22.36
N HIS A 806 57.06 30.98 21.83
CA HIS A 806 56.36 29.69 21.68
C HIS A 806 55.09 29.92 20.84
#